data_AF-F0Q5C6-F1
#
_entry.id   AF-F0Q5C6-F1
#
_cell.length_a   1.000
_cell.length_b   1.000
_cell.length_c   1.000
_cell.angle_alpha   90.00
_cell.angle_beta   90.00
_cell.angle_gamma   90.00
#
_symmetry.space_group_name_H-M   'P 1'
#
loop_
_entity.id
_entity.type
_entity.pdbx_description
1 polymer ?
#
loop_
_entity_poly.entity_id
_entity_poly.type
_entity_poly.pdbx_seq_one_letter_code
_entity_poly.pdbx_strand_id
1 'polypeptide(L)'
;MSRRPPAPQPGTLLADLDPSAPLARRHLWLIECLAWVRGDCRSPEEAVARLARLVEAAESDAGVRARLQAWWSALVGTVDITTLLADFGFAPRTALASEVAERLRYKLLPGSPETIDASELFMLALPHEFDAQWLALLDEALLARLLAVLAPAGDGGGATRWQHSLLDAITYCAGQILSTGFAPELRLRMSDSARDAQPFHALIRDVESLRVEVLHQLRTTDRLDEAVLRLRERLEACRAAAATVYSHFEDNGISVGLVFRLRQLRERILRVRDLLDCLLSPEPAASAARLMARLVTVGRERRSLRALIASNSSLLAAKVAERSAETGEHYITRTGAEYRAMVAKAAGGGFVMAFTTLMKFGIVALALSSFWSGFWAGMNYAVSFVLVMLLHCTVATKQPAMTAPAMAAKLKELQTTEAVESFVDEVTHLVRSQVAAILGNVLVVFPTVAGLTLAIAWATGSPAIDQAQARHVLQSLQLAGPSLLYAAFTGVLLFASSIIAGWAENWFVLHRLDSALRYNPRITGLLGRERAVRWARFWRENLSGFAANVSLGFMLGLVPAFSAFFGLGLDVRHVTLSTGQLGAALTSLGTAALHQPAFWWAAATLPFIGALNVTVSFYLAFRLALRAHNVTRVDRARLTAALRGRLRHAPLQFFVPRRMATQA
;
A
#
# COMPACT_ATOMS: atom_id res chain seq x y z
N MET A 1 -22.63 -30.07 18.68
CA MET A 1 -22.24 -30.57 17.35
C MET A 1 -23.47 -31.14 16.67
N SER A 2 -24.25 -30.31 15.97
CA SER A 2 -25.33 -30.84 15.12
C SER A 2 -24.68 -31.48 13.88
N ARG A 3 -24.89 -32.79 13.70
CA ARG A 3 -24.50 -33.47 12.46
C ARG A 3 -25.27 -32.80 11.33
N ARG A 4 -24.56 -32.21 10.36
CA ARG A 4 -25.16 -31.81 9.07
C ARG A 4 -25.89 -33.04 8.50
N PRO A 5 -27.11 -32.89 7.95
CA PRO A 5 -27.79 -34.00 7.28
C PRO A 5 -26.88 -34.60 6.19
N PRO A 6 -27.00 -35.91 5.90
CA PRO A 6 -26.24 -36.53 4.83
C PRO A 6 -26.50 -35.78 3.52
N ALA A 7 -25.43 -35.57 2.74
CA ALA A 7 -25.56 -34.86 1.47
C ALA A 7 -26.59 -35.59 0.58
N PRO A 8 -27.50 -34.86 -0.10
CA PRO A 8 -28.51 -35.47 -0.97
C PRO A 8 -27.85 -36.39 -2.01
N GLN A 9 -28.53 -37.46 -2.43
CA GLN A 9 -28.00 -38.31 -3.50
C GLN A 9 -28.03 -37.54 -4.84
N PRO A 10 -27.10 -37.79 -5.78
CA PRO A 10 -27.06 -37.06 -7.06
C PRO A 10 -28.38 -37.14 -7.82
N GLY A 11 -29.11 -38.26 -7.72
CA GLY A 11 -30.44 -38.41 -8.31
C GLY A 11 -31.50 -37.44 -7.77
N THR A 12 -31.47 -37.09 -6.47
CA THR A 12 -32.40 -36.09 -5.91
C THR A 12 -32.12 -34.68 -6.43
N LEU A 13 -30.84 -34.33 -6.61
CA LEU A 13 -30.45 -33.03 -7.15
C LEU A 13 -30.80 -32.89 -8.64
N LEU A 14 -30.70 -33.97 -9.42
CA LEU A 14 -31.08 -34.02 -10.83
C LEU A 14 -32.61 -34.13 -11.04
N ALA A 15 -33.36 -34.61 -10.04
CA ALA A 15 -34.82 -34.63 -10.05
C ALA A 15 -35.41 -33.22 -9.90
N ASP A 16 -34.79 -32.38 -9.07
CA ASP A 16 -35.23 -30.99 -8.80
C ASP A 16 -34.89 -30.01 -9.95
N LEU A 17 -34.25 -30.48 -11.02
CA LEU A 17 -33.86 -29.68 -12.17
C LEU A 17 -35.07 -29.33 -13.05
N ASP A 18 -35.46 -28.05 -13.02
CA ASP A 18 -36.50 -27.49 -13.88
C ASP A 18 -35.92 -26.40 -14.83
N PRO A 19 -35.81 -26.69 -16.14
CA PRO A 19 -35.35 -25.72 -17.15
C PRO A 19 -36.25 -24.50 -17.33
N SER A 20 -37.54 -24.62 -16.98
CA SER A 20 -38.55 -23.58 -17.14
C SER A 20 -38.70 -22.69 -15.90
N ALA A 21 -38.00 -23.01 -14.82
CA ALA A 21 -38.07 -22.27 -13.58
C ALA A 21 -37.58 -20.80 -13.75
N PRO A 22 -38.06 -19.88 -12.88
CA PRO A 22 -37.57 -18.50 -12.85
C PRO A 22 -36.04 -18.43 -12.73
N LEU A 23 -35.44 -17.35 -13.26
CA LEU A 23 -33.99 -17.16 -13.32
C LEU A 23 -33.28 -17.46 -12.00
N ALA A 24 -33.76 -16.88 -10.91
CA ALA A 24 -33.20 -17.09 -9.58
C ALA A 24 -33.19 -18.56 -9.16
N ARG A 25 -34.26 -19.32 -9.45
CA ARG A 25 -34.38 -20.74 -9.08
C ARG A 25 -33.41 -21.61 -9.87
N ARG A 26 -33.21 -21.32 -11.16
CA ARG A 26 -32.21 -22.00 -12.00
C ARG A 26 -30.79 -21.77 -11.49
N HIS A 27 -30.48 -20.55 -11.04
CA HIS A 27 -29.17 -20.22 -10.46
C HIS A 27 -28.96 -20.82 -9.08
N LEU A 28 -29.99 -20.85 -8.22
CA LEU A 28 -29.93 -21.54 -6.93
C LEU A 28 -29.64 -23.02 -7.11
N TRP A 29 -30.26 -23.68 -8.09
CA TRP A 29 -29.96 -25.07 -8.41
C TRP A 29 -28.49 -25.28 -8.79
N LEU A 30 -27.90 -24.40 -9.62
CA LEU A 30 -26.47 -24.48 -9.95
C LEU A 30 -25.57 -24.29 -8.71
N ILE A 31 -25.91 -23.34 -7.84
CA ILE A 31 -25.18 -23.07 -6.61
C ILE A 31 -25.24 -24.29 -5.66
N GLU A 32 -26.42 -24.91 -5.52
CA GLU A 32 -26.63 -26.13 -4.73
C GLU A 32 -25.88 -27.32 -5.32
N CYS A 33 -25.90 -27.48 -6.65
CA CYS A 33 -25.16 -28.50 -7.39
C CYS A 33 -23.65 -28.40 -7.12
N LEU A 34 -23.07 -27.20 -7.29
CA LEU A 34 -21.65 -26.98 -7.03
C LEU A 34 -21.30 -27.07 -5.55
N ALA A 35 -22.20 -26.69 -4.64
CA ALA A 35 -22.03 -26.91 -3.21
C ALA A 35 -21.99 -28.42 -2.87
N TRP A 36 -22.80 -29.23 -3.53
CA TRP A 36 -22.78 -30.68 -3.38
C TRP A 36 -21.48 -31.29 -3.92
N VAL A 37 -21.02 -30.86 -5.09
CA VAL A 37 -19.72 -31.25 -5.69
C VAL A 37 -18.57 -30.92 -4.73
N ARG A 38 -18.53 -29.70 -4.19
CA ARG A 38 -17.50 -29.28 -3.22
C ARG A 38 -17.48 -30.10 -1.93
N GLY A 39 -18.65 -30.53 -1.46
CA GLY A 39 -18.78 -31.24 -0.19
C GLY A 39 -18.29 -30.44 1.02
N ASP A 40 -17.41 -31.04 1.82
CA ASP A 40 -16.82 -30.42 3.00
C ASP A 40 -15.53 -29.64 2.72
N CYS A 41 -15.14 -29.53 1.45
CA CYS A 41 -13.94 -28.83 0.97
C CYS A 41 -12.61 -29.38 1.54
N ARG A 42 -12.54 -30.69 1.85
CA ARG A 42 -11.32 -31.31 2.38
C ARG A 42 -10.39 -31.93 1.33
N SER A 43 -10.96 -32.56 0.30
CA SER A 43 -10.18 -33.21 -0.78
C SER A 43 -10.69 -32.76 -2.16
N PRO A 44 -9.84 -32.07 -2.95
CA PRO A 44 -10.16 -31.74 -4.33
C PRO A 44 -10.48 -32.97 -5.19
N GLU A 45 -9.81 -34.09 -4.95
CA GLU A 45 -10.04 -35.37 -5.63
C GLU A 45 -11.43 -35.92 -5.34
N GLU A 46 -11.92 -35.78 -4.09
CA GLU A 46 -13.29 -36.17 -3.74
C GLU A 46 -14.32 -35.31 -4.47
N ALA A 47 -14.05 -34.01 -4.66
CA ALA A 47 -14.92 -33.14 -5.45
C ALA A 47 -14.96 -33.55 -6.92
N VAL A 48 -13.82 -33.91 -7.52
CA VAL A 48 -13.76 -34.49 -8.88
C VAL A 48 -14.56 -35.80 -8.94
N ALA A 49 -14.43 -36.70 -7.96
CA ALA A 49 -15.17 -37.95 -7.90
C ALA A 49 -16.69 -37.74 -7.73
N ARG A 50 -17.12 -36.68 -7.03
CA ARG A 50 -18.54 -36.28 -6.93
C ARG A 50 -19.06 -35.79 -8.27
N LEU A 51 -18.30 -34.95 -8.98
CA LEU A 51 -18.66 -34.51 -10.33
C LEU A 51 -18.78 -35.70 -11.28
N ALA A 52 -17.85 -36.65 -11.23
CA ALA A 52 -17.92 -37.88 -12.04
C ALA A 52 -19.20 -38.68 -11.79
N ARG A 53 -19.62 -38.83 -10.53
CA ARG A 53 -20.90 -39.48 -10.17
C ARG A 53 -22.12 -38.72 -10.66
N LEU A 54 -22.07 -37.39 -10.66
CA LEU A 54 -23.16 -36.56 -11.21
C LEU A 54 -23.30 -36.75 -12.71
N VAL A 55 -22.17 -36.79 -13.44
CA VAL A 55 -22.12 -37.03 -14.88
C VAL A 55 -22.65 -38.43 -15.20
N GLU A 56 -22.21 -39.46 -14.48
CA GLU A 56 -22.69 -40.84 -14.64
C GLU A 56 -24.21 -40.98 -14.38
N ALA A 57 -24.72 -40.31 -13.34
CA ALA A 57 -26.15 -40.28 -13.06
C ALA A 57 -26.96 -39.61 -14.19
N ALA A 58 -26.40 -38.58 -14.84
CA ALA A 58 -27.05 -37.93 -15.97
C ALA A 58 -26.90 -38.69 -17.30
N GLU A 59 -25.84 -39.50 -17.46
CA GLU A 59 -25.66 -40.40 -18.61
C GLU A 59 -26.65 -41.59 -18.59
N SER A 60 -26.99 -42.07 -17.39
CA SER A 60 -27.86 -43.24 -17.19
C SER A 60 -29.37 -42.97 -17.32
N ASP A 61 -29.80 -41.71 -17.34
CA ASP A 61 -31.21 -41.32 -17.51
C ASP A 61 -31.37 -40.29 -18.64
N ALA A 62 -31.99 -40.73 -19.75
CA ALA A 62 -32.22 -39.90 -20.93
C ALA A 62 -33.15 -38.69 -20.65
N GLY A 63 -34.11 -38.83 -19.74
CA GLY A 63 -35.00 -37.74 -19.33
C GLY A 63 -34.27 -36.67 -18.52
N VAL A 64 -33.40 -37.09 -17.60
CA VAL A 64 -32.50 -36.18 -16.87
C VAL A 64 -31.56 -35.46 -17.83
N ARG A 65 -30.94 -36.18 -18.77
CA ARG A 65 -30.07 -35.60 -19.78
C ARG A 65 -30.78 -34.52 -20.61
N ALA A 66 -31.99 -34.80 -21.09
CA ALA A 66 -32.78 -33.84 -21.86
C ALA A 66 -33.11 -32.57 -21.04
N ARG A 67 -33.48 -32.71 -19.77
CA ARG A 67 -33.68 -31.57 -18.87
C ARG A 67 -32.38 -30.79 -18.65
N LEU A 68 -31.25 -31.47 -18.48
CA LEU A 68 -29.95 -30.81 -18.31
C LEU A 68 -29.52 -30.01 -19.54
N GLN A 69 -29.72 -30.57 -20.73
CA GLN A 69 -29.46 -29.86 -21.99
C GLN A 69 -30.36 -28.64 -22.16
N ALA A 70 -31.66 -28.76 -21.85
CA ALA A 70 -32.59 -27.64 -21.88
C ALA A 70 -32.21 -26.55 -20.88
N TRP A 71 -31.85 -26.94 -19.64
CA TRP A 71 -31.40 -26.00 -18.61
C TRP A 71 -30.10 -25.30 -19.01
N TRP A 72 -29.12 -26.04 -19.54
CA TRP A 72 -27.85 -25.48 -20.01
C TRP A 72 -28.07 -24.49 -21.15
N SER A 73 -28.89 -24.86 -22.14
CA SER A 73 -29.27 -23.95 -23.24
C SER A 73 -29.90 -22.66 -22.71
N ALA A 74 -30.82 -22.78 -21.75
CA ALA A 74 -31.45 -21.64 -21.10
C ALA A 74 -30.47 -20.80 -20.27
N LEU A 75 -29.51 -21.41 -19.58
CA LEU A 75 -28.46 -20.69 -18.84
C LEU A 75 -27.60 -19.87 -19.79
N VAL A 76 -26.97 -20.51 -20.78
CA VAL A 76 -26.09 -19.82 -21.72
C VAL A 76 -26.88 -18.80 -22.56
N GLY A 77 -28.17 -19.06 -22.83
CA GLY A 77 -29.10 -18.13 -23.49
C GLY A 77 -29.44 -16.86 -22.70
N THR A 78 -29.36 -16.89 -21.37
CA THR A 78 -29.83 -15.78 -20.51
C THR A 78 -28.73 -15.06 -19.76
N VAL A 79 -27.62 -15.76 -19.46
CA VAL A 79 -26.50 -15.22 -18.69
C VAL A 79 -25.41 -14.74 -19.64
N ASP A 80 -25.04 -13.47 -19.52
CA ASP A 80 -23.97 -12.88 -20.32
C ASP A 80 -22.60 -13.30 -19.80
N ILE A 81 -22.01 -14.31 -20.45
CA ILE A 81 -20.69 -14.84 -20.11
C ILE A 81 -19.56 -13.85 -20.40
N THR A 82 -19.79 -12.85 -21.26
CA THR A 82 -18.77 -11.87 -21.64
C THR A 82 -18.35 -11.04 -20.43
N THR A 83 -19.25 -10.76 -19.49
CA THR A 83 -18.88 -10.06 -18.24
C THR A 83 -17.85 -10.86 -17.45
N LEU A 84 -17.98 -12.20 -17.40
CA LEU A 84 -17.04 -13.09 -16.73
C LEU A 84 -15.70 -13.18 -17.48
N LEU A 85 -15.74 -13.28 -18.81
CA LEU A 85 -14.54 -13.48 -19.62
C LEU A 85 -13.73 -12.19 -19.82
N ALA A 86 -14.40 -11.04 -19.98
CA ALA A 86 -13.75 -9.77 -20.32
C ALA A 86 -13.58 -8.83 -19.13
N ASP A 87 -14.56 -8.75 -18.23
CA ASP A 87 -14.58 -7.72 -17.17
C ASP A 87 -14.25 -8.24 -15.78
N PHE A 88 -14.46 -9.54 -15.53
CA PHE A 88 -14.19 -10.12 -14.22
C PHE A 88 -12.72 -10.00 -13.83
N GLY A 89 -12.48 -9.40 -12.67
CA GLY A 89 -11.14 -9.13 -12.14
C GLY A 89 -10.62 -7.73 -12.45
N PHE A 90 -11.31 -6.95 -13.29
CA PHE A 90 -10.97 -5.56 -13.58
C PHE A 90 -11.89 -4.61 -12.82
N ALA A 91 -11.43 -3.40 -12.54
CA ALA A 91 -12.31 -2.40 -11.94
C ALA A 91 -13.18 -1.73 -13.02
N PRO A 92 -14.47 -1.49 -12.75
CA PRO A 92 -15.43 -0.94 -13.72
C PRO A 92 -15.12 0.51 -14.12
N ARG A 93 -14.34 1.23 -13.30
CA ARG A 93 -13.79 2.54 -13.64
C ARG A 93 -12.29 2.52 -13.42
N THR A 94 -11.57 3.28 -14.23
CA THR A 94 -10.11 3.42 -14.19
C THR A 94 -9.62 4.31 -13.02
N ALA A 95 -10.20 4.12 -11.84
CA ALA A 95 -9.85 4.80 -10.60
C ALA A 95 -9.78 3.81 -9.43
N LEU A 96 -8.79 4.01 -8.56
CA LEU A 96 -8.58 3.18 -7.36
C LEU A 96 -9.77 3.27 -6.39
N ALA A 97 -10.34 4.46 -6.21
CA ALA A 97 -11.43 4.69 -5.27
C ALA A 97 -12.71 3.93 -5.65
N SER A 98 -13.03 3.83 -6.95
CA SER A 98 -14.15 3.02 -7.42
C SER A 98 -13.95 1.53 -7.14
N GLU A 99 -12.72 1.04 -7.26
CA GLU A 99 -12.43 -0.35 -6.93
C GLU A 99 -12.55 -0.59 -5.41
N VAL A 100 -12.03 0.30 -4.57
CA VAL A 100 -12.21 0.21 -3.11
C VAL A 100 -13.71 0.17 -2.74
N ALA A 101 -14.50 1.07 -3.31
CA ALA A 101 -15.94 1.14 -3.07
C ALA A 101 -16.66 -0.15 -3.51
N GLU A 102 -16.29 -0.70 -4.66
CA GLU A 102 -16.86 -1.94 -5.17
C GLU A 102 -16.47 -3.15 -4.31
N ARG A 103 -15.20 -3.27 -3.91
CA ARG A 103 -14.76 -4.35 -3.00
C ARG A 103 -15.44 -4.26 -1.64
N LEU A 104 -15.71 -3.04 -1.15
CA LEU A 104 -16.48 -2.81 0.07
C LEU A 104 -17.95 -3.23 -0.12
N ARG A 105 -18.55 -2.89 -1.26
CA ARG A 105 -19.92 -3.31 -1.63
C ARG A 105 -20.05 -4.84 -1.56
N TYR A 106 -19.13 -5.59 -2.17
CA TYR A 106 -19.15 -7.06 -2.12
C TYR A 106 -18.94 -7.65 -0.72
N LYS A 107 -18.41 -6.88 0.23
CA LYS A 107 -18.27 -7.33 1.63
C LYS A 107 -19.47 -7.00 2.50
N LEU A 108 -20.14 -5.88 2.21
CA LEU A 108 -21.23 -5.36 3.05
C LEU A 108 -22.61 -5.75 2.55
N LEU A 109 -22.79 -5.90 1.24
CA LEU A 109 -24.08 -6.20 0.62
C LEU A 109 -24.16 -7.65 0.14
N PRO A 110 -25.30 -8.34 0.33
CA PRO A 110 -25.52 -9.67 -0.23
C PRO A 110 -25.61 -9.61 -1.77
N GLY A 111 -25.13 -10.65 -2.44
CA GLY A 111 -25.32 -10.84 -3.89
C GLY A 111 -26.70 -11.42 -4.21
N SER A 112 -27.20 -11.16 -5.42
CA SER A 112 -28.48 -11.72 -5.89
C SER A 112 -28.24 -12.88 -6.86
N PRO A 113 -28.88 -14.05 -6.68
CA PRO A 113 -28.90 -15.09 -7.70
C PRO A 113 -29.80 -14.71 -8.89
N GLU A 114 -30.63 -13.67 -8.79
CA GLU A 114 -31.40 -13.14 -9.91
C GLU A 114 -30.56 -12.12 -10.68
N THR A 115 -29.63 -12.62 -11.49
CA THR A 115 -28.68 -11.79 -12.24
C THR A 115 -28.42 -12.36 -13.61
N ILE A 116 -28.31 -11.50 -14.62
CA ILE A 116 -27.84 -11.89 -15.97
C ILE A 116 -26.31 -11.77 -16.07
N ASP A 117 -25.65 -11.21 -15.06
CA ASP A 117 -24.20 -11.02 -15.02
C ASP A 117 -23.51 -12.32 -14.59
N ALA A 118 -22.79 -12.96 -15.51
CA ALA A 118 -22.03 -14.18 -15.22
C ALA A 118 -21.00 -13.97 -14.11
N SER A 119 -20.43 -12.78 -13.95
CA SER A 119 -19.49 -12.46 -12.87
C SER A 119 -20.12 -12.56 -11.49
N GLU A 120 -21.35 -12.07 -11.33
CA GLU A 120 -22.10 -12.13 -10.07
C GLU A 120 -22.50 -13.57 -9.75
N LEU A 121 -23.03 -14.29 -10.75
CA LEU A 121 -23.38 -15.70 -10.61
C LEU A 121 -22.14 -16.56 -10.28
N PHE A 122 -21.03 -16.36 -10.97
CA PHE A 122 -19.78 -17.08 -10.76
C PHE A 122 -19.25 -16.92 -9.33
N MET A 123 -19.35 -15.71 -8.76
CA MET A 123 -18.94 -15.44 -7.38
C MET A 123 -19.83 -16.11 -6.33
N LEU A 124 -21.12 -16.30 -6.61
CA LEU A 124 -22.04 -17.04 -5.76
C LEU A 124 -21.84 -18.56 -5.90
N ALA A 125 -21.62 -19.01 -7.13
CA ALA A 125 -21.50 -20.42 -7.50
C ALA A 125 -20.15 -21.04 -7.08
N LEU A 126 -19.05 -20.28 -7.12
CA LEU A 126 -17.68 -20.71 -6.79
C LEU A 126 -17.03 -19.77 -5.74
N PRO A 127 -17.50 -19.79 -4.48
CA PRO A 127 -17.09 -18.80 -3.49
C PRO A 127 -15.72 -19.08 -2.83
N HIS A 128 -15.14 -20.28 -2.96
CA HIS A 128 -13.99 -20.73 -2.17
C HIS A 128 -12.72 -20.90 -3.02
N GLU A 129 -11.54 -20.74 -2.42
CA GLU A 129 -10.26 -20.99 -3.11
C GLU A 129 -10.09 -22.48 -3.50
N PHE A 130 -10.69 -23.36 -2.70
CA PHE A 130 -10.83 -24.79 -3.00
C PHE A 130 -11.45 -25.03 -4.39
N ASP A 131 -12.30 -24.13 -4.88
CA ASP A 131 -12.91 -24.27 -6.20
C ASP A 131 -11.87 -24.26 -7.32
N ALA A 132 -10.82 -23.44 -7.20
CA ALA A 132 -9.74 -23.40 -8.17
C ALA A 132 -8.94 -24.72 -8.18
N GLN A 133 -8.82 -25.37 -7.02
CA GLN A 133 -8.02 -26.59 -6.86
C GLN A 133 -8.67 -27.77 -7.56
N TRP A 134 -9.96 -28.03 -7.32
CA TRP A 134 -10.64 -29.18 -7.96
C TRP A 134 -10.91 -28.94 -9.45
N LEU A 135 -11.20 -27.69 -9.87
CA LEU A 135 -11.33 -27.35 -11.29
C LEU A 135 -10.05 -27.62 -12.08
N ALA A 136 -8.88 -27.38 -11.46
CA ALA A 136 -7.58 -27.64 -12.08
C ALA A 136 -7.24 -29.13 -12.20
N LEU A 137 -7.94 -30.01 -11.48
CA LEU A 137 -7.75 -31.46 -11.49
C LEU A 137 -8.69 -32.20 -12.48
N LEU A 138 -9.59 -31.49 -13.16
CA LEU A 138 -10.47 -32.10 -14.13
C LEU A 138 -9.68 -32.62 -15.34
N ASP A 139 -9.78 -33.93 -15.59
CA ASP A 139 -9.16 -34.55 -16.75
C ASP A 139 -10.02 -34.37 -18.01
N GLU A 140 -9.38 -34.59 -19.16
CA GLU A 140 -10.03 -34.42 -20.46
C GLU A 140 -11.22 -35.38 -20.64
N ALA A 141 -11.10 -36.61 -20.15
CA ALA A 141 -12.13 -37.65 -20.27
C ALA A 141 -13.42 -37.25 -19.54
N LEU A 142 -13.33 -36.78 -18.29
CA LEU A 142 -14.49 -36.32 -17.54
C LEU A 142 -15.10 -35.05 -18.13
N LEU A 143 -14.27 -34.14 -18.62
CA LEU A 143 -14.74 -32.91 -19.29
C LEU A 143 -15.49 -33.21 -20.59
N ALA A 144 -14.99 -34.15 -21.40
CA ALA A 144 -15.67 -34.59 -22.61
C ALA A 144 -17.04 -35.21 -22.31
N ARG A 145 -17.12 -36.08 -21.29
CA ARG A 145 -18.38 -36.65 -20.81
C ARG A 145 -19.35 -35.59 -20.30
N LEU A 146 -18.88 -34.66 -19.47
CA LEU A 146 -19.68 -33.54 -18.98
C LEU A 146 -20.27 -32.71 -20.13
N LEU A 147 -19.46 -32.38 -21.14
CA LEU A 147 -19.94 -31.65 -22.32
C LEU A 147 -20.98 -32.43 -23.10
N ALA A 148 -20.81 -33.74 -23.28
CA ALA A 148 -21.78 -34.59 -24.00
C ALA A 148 -23.14 -34.67 -23.30
N VAL A 149 -23.17 -34.56 -21.97
CA VAL A 149 -24.43 -34.49 -21.20
C VAL A 149 -25.04 -33.08 -21.24
N LEU A 150 -24.23 -32.01 -21.22
CA LEU A 150 -24.71 -30.61 -21.18
C LEU A 150 -25.15 -30.06 -22.54
N ALA A 151 -24.44 -30.40 -23.62
CA ALA A 151 -24.68 -29.87 -24.95
C ALA A 151 -24.88 -31.04 -25.93
N PRO A 152 -25.96 -31.05 -26.73
CA PRO A 152 -26.06 -31.98 -27.85
C PRO A 152 -24.92 -31.72 -28.83
N ALA A 153 -24.49 -32.77 -29.55
CA ALA A 153 -23.52 -32.62 -30.62
C ALA A 153 -24.06 -31.59 -31.63
N GLY A 154 -23.31 -30.51 -31.85
CA GLY A 154 -23.73 -29.46 -32.78
C GLY A 154 -23.69 -29.96 -34.21
N ASP A 155 -24.78 -29.76 -34.95
CA ASP A 155 -24.80 -29.96 -36.41
C ASP A 155 -24.09 -28.77 -37.08
N GLY A 156 -22.95 -29.02 -37.74
CA GLY A 156 -22.39 -28.12 -38.77
C GLY A 156 -20.97 -27.59 -38.51
N GLY A 157 -20.18 -27.54 -39.59
CA GLY A 157 -18.76 -27.11 -39.62
C GLY A 157 -18.52 -25.60 -39.47
N GLY A 158 -19.24 -24.93 -38.56
CA GLY A 158 -19.09 -23.50 -38.24
C GLY A 158 -18.54 -23.26 -36.83
N ALA A 159 -18.26 -21.99 -36.50
CA ALA A 159 -17.74 -21.62 -35.19
C ALA A 159 -18.73 -21.90 -34.05
N THR A 160 -18.24 -22.48 -32.96
CA THR A 160 -19.05 -22.83 -31.78
C THR A 160 -19.48 -21.59 -30.99
N ARG A 161 -20.53 -21.72 -30.17
CA ARG A 161 -20.98 -20.64 -29.27
C ARG A 161 -19.89 -20.17 -28.29
N TRP A 162 -19.04 -21.10 -27.84
CA TRP A 162 -17.89 -20.79 -27.00
C TRP A 162 -16.88 -19.91 -27.74
N GLN A 163 -16.56 -20.23 -28.99
CA GLN A 163 -15.67 -19.41 -29.82
C GLN A 163 -16.23 -18.00 -30.05
N HIS A 164 -17.54 -17.86 -30.29
CA HIS A 164 -18.17 -16.53 -30.37
C HIS A 164 -18.01 -15.75 -29.06
N SER A 165 -18.28 -16.37 -27.92
CA SER A 165 -18.14 -15.73 -26.60
C SER A 165 -16.70 -15.31 -26.30
N LEU A 166 -15.72 -16.11 -26.70
CA LEU A 166 -14.30 -15.78 -26.58
C LEU A 166 -13.91 -14.61 -27.49
N LEU A 167 -14.36 -14.61 -28.74
CA LEU A 167 -14.09 -13.52 -29.69
C LEU A 167 -14.69 -12.20 -29.19
N ASP A 168 -15.92 -12.23 -28.69
CA ASP A 168 -16.56 -11.05 -28.09
C ASP A 168 -15.75 -10.55 -26.90
N ALA A 169 -15.37 -11.44 -25.97
CA ALA A 169 -14.56 -11.07 -24.82
C ALA A 169 -13.19 -10.49 -25.21
N ILE A 170 -12.55 -11.01 -26.28
CA ILE A 170 -11.31 -10.45 -26.84
C ILE A 170 -11.55 -9.03 -27.37
N THR A 171 -12.64 -8.78 -28.11
CA THR A 171 -12.99 -7.44 -28.60
C THR A 171 -13.25 -6.47 -27.46
N TYR A 172 -14.01 -6.86 -26.43
CA TYR A 172 -14.23 -6.01 -25.26
C TYR A 172 -12.92 -5.65 -24.55
N CYS A 173 -12.05 -6.65 -24.31
CA CYS A 173 -10.74 -6.41 -23.71
C CYS A 173 -9.86 -5.50 -24.57
N ALA A 174 -9.82 -5.72 -25.89
CA ALA A 174 -9.07 -4.88 -26.82
C ALA A 174 -9.60 -3.44 -26.88
N GLY A 175 -10.93 -3.25 -26.82
CA GLY A 175 -11.56 -1.93 -26.72
C GLY A 175 -11.14 -1.16 -25.46
N GLN A 176 -11.06 -1.85 -24.33
CA GLN A 176 -10.60 -1.26 -23.06
C GLN A 176 -9.09 -0.95 -23.08
N ILE A 177 -8.28 -1.81 -23.69
CA ILE A 177 -6.85 -1.56 -23.91
C ILE A 177 -6.65 -0.31 -24.79
N LEU A 178 -7.40 -0.19 -25.89
CA LEU A 178 -7.39 0.96 -26.79
C LEU A 178 -7.77 2.26 -26.06
N SER A 179 -8.91 2.23 -25.36
CA SER A 179 -9.42 3.38 -24.59
C SER A 179 -8.40 3.86 -23.55
N THR A 180 -7.78 2.93 -22.82
CA THR A 180 -6.72 3.24 -21.85
C THR A 180 -5.47 3.80 -22.55
N GLY A 181 -5.09 3.22 -23.69
CA GLY A 181 -3.98 3.67 -24.54
C GLY A 181 -4.13 5.12 -25.02
N PHE A 182 -5.35 5.52 -25.36
CA PHE A 182 -5.67 6.85 -25.90
C PHE A 182 -5.87 7.93 -24.84
N ALA A 183 -6.01 7.54 -23.56
CA ALA A 183 -6.15 8.49 -22.47
C ALA A 183 -4.99 9.52 -22.49
N PRO A 184 -5.25 10.84 -22.49
CA PRO A 184 -4.21 11.86 -22.56
C PRO A 184 -3.15 11.72 -21.47
N GLU A 185 -3.57 11.27 -20.29
CA GLU A 185 -2.72 11.00 -19.14
C GLU A 185 -1.60 9.99 -19.44
N LEU A 186 -1.90 8.99 -20.28
CA LEU A 186 -0.96 7.96 -20.70
C LEU A 186 -0.23 8.39 -21.98
N ARG A 187 -1.00 8.80 -23.00
CA ARG A 187 -0.48 9.15 -24.32
C ARG A 187 0.56 10.27 -24.30
N LEU A 188 0.36 11.33 -23.51
CA LEU A 188 1.30 12.45 -23.42
C LEU A 188 2.59 12.11 -22.64
N ARG A 189 2.63 10.98 -21.94
CA ARG A 189 3.77 10.53 -21.13
C ARG A 189 4.51 9.35 -21.74
N MET A 190 4.04 8.81 -22.87
CA MET A 190 4.77 7.82 -23.66
C MET A 190 5.96 8.47 -24.37
N SER A 191 7.02 7.70 -24.62
CA SER A 191 8.17 8.16 -25.42
C SER A 191 7.71 8.62 -26.81
N ASP A 192 8.49 9.50 -27.43
CA ASP A 192 8.21 9.96 -28.80
C ASP A 192 8.13 8.78 -29.77
N SER A 193 9.09 7.86 -29.70
CA SER A 193 9.10 6.62 -30.50
C SER A 193 7.83 5.77 -30.32
N ALA A 194 7.30 5.66 -29.11
CA ALA A 194 6.08 4.89 -28.84
C ALA A 194 4.83 5.61 -29.35
N ARG A 195 4.81 6.95 -29.31
CA ARG A 195 3.73 7.76 -29.89
C ARG A 195 3.71 7.68 -31.41
N ASP A 196 4.86 7.66 -32.07
CA ASP A 196 4.96 7.58 -33.52
C ASP A 196 4.58 6.19 -34.05
N ALA A 197 4.94 5.12 -33.34
CA ALA A 197 4.58 3.74 -33.71
C ALA A 197 3.08 3.42 -33.60
N GLN A 198 2.31 4.23 -32.84
CA GLN A 198 0.86 4.15 -32.71
C GLN A 198 0.27 2.73 -32.52
N PRO A 199 0.85 1.86 -31.67
CA PRO A 199 0.46 0.44 -31.64
C PRO A 199 -1.01 0.23 -31.25
N PHE A 200 -1.58 1.09 -30.42
CA PHE A 200 -2.99 0.99 -30.02
C PHE A 200 -3.94 1.16 -31.21
N HIS A 201 -3.63 2.02 -32.18
CA HIS A 201 -4.53 2.30 -33.32
C HIS A 201 -4.84 1.07 -34.17
N ALA A 202 -3.85 0.18 -34.33
CA ALA A 202 -4.00 -1.02 -35.13
C ALA A 202 -4.64 -2.21 -34.36
N LEU A 203 -4.76 -2.13 -33.03
CA LEU A 203 -5.19 -3.26 -32.20
C LEU A 203 -6.57 -3.80 -32.58
N ILE A 204 -7.57 -2.93 -32.72
CA ILE A 204 -8.93 -3.37 -33.05
C ILE A 204 -9.00 -4.00 -34.44
N ARG A 205 -8.24 -3.45 -35.41
CA ARG A 205 -8.16 -4.03 -36.76
C ARG A 205 -7.61 -5.46 -36.71
N ASP A 206 -6.55 -5.70 -35.95
CA ASP A 206 -5.94 -7.04 -35.82
C ASP A 206 -6.91 -8.03 -35.13
N VAL A 207 -7.70 -7.57 -34.14
CA VAL A 207 -8.76 -8.36 -33.50
C VAL A 207 -9.90 -8.70 -34.47
N GLU A 208 -10.39 -7.74 -35.25
CA GLU A 208 -11.43 -8.00 -36.24
C GLU A 208 -10.96 -8.94 -37.35
N SER A 209 -9.67 -8.85 -37.72
CA SER A 209 -9.07 -9.76 -38.70
C SER A 209 -9.06 -11.20 -38.17
N LEU A 210 -8.66 -11.40 -36.91
CA LEU A 210 -8.75 -12.71 -36.25
C LEU A 210 -10.19 -13.24 -36.21
N ARG A 211 -11.17 -12.40 -35.86
CA ARG A 211 -12.58 -12.80 -35.82
C ARG A 211 -13.05 -13.34 -37.17
N VAL A 212 -12.71 -12.67 -38.26
CA VAL A 212 -13.09 -13.11 -39.62
C VAL A 212 -12.53 -14.51 -39.91
N GLU A 213 -11.23 -14.73 -39.66
CA GLU A 213 -10.56 -16.01 -39.94
C GLU A 213 -11.08 -17.17 -39.08
N VAL A 214 -11.47 -16.91 -37.83
CA VAL A 214 -12.05 -17.93 -36.94
C VAL A 214 -13.49 -18.29 -37.34
N LEU A 215 -14.29 -17.31 -37.75
CA LEU A 215 -15.69 -17.52 -38.14
C LEU A 215 -15.83 -18.12 -39.54
N HIS A 216 -14.89 -17.84 -40.45
CA HIS A 216 -14.89 -18.32 -41.84
C HIS A 216 -13.72 -19.27 -42.06
N GLN A 217 -13.76 -20.43 -41.40
CA GLN A 217 -12.67 -21.41 -41.48
C GLN A 217 -12.43 -21.85 -42.93
N LEU A 218 -11.23 -21.56 -43.43
CA LEU A 218 -10.74 -21.99 -44.73
C LEU A 218 -10.06 -23.37 -44.60
N ARG A 219 -9.79 -24.02 -45.75
CA ARG A 219 -9.14 -25.34 -45.79
C ARG A 219 -7.71 -25.36 -45.24
N THR A 220 -7.04 -24.22 -45.11
CA THR A 220 -5.67 -24.08 -44.56
C THR A 220 -5.66 -23.11 -43.39
N THR A 221 -4.73 -23.31 -42.43
CA THR A 221 -4.62 -22.50 -41.21
C THR A 221 -3.69 -21.30 -41.36
N ASP A 222 -2.95 -21.17 -42.47
CA ASP A 222 -1.90 -20.15 -42.64
C ASP A 222 -2.37 -18.72 -42.33
N ARG A 223 -3.58 -18.35 -42.78
CA ARG A 223 -4.15 -17.01 -42.52
C ARG A 223 -4.56 -16.81 -41.06
N LEU A 224 -5.09 -17.86 -40.43
CA LEU A 224 -5.43 -17.84 -39.01
C LEU A 224 -4.15 -17.70 -38.17
N ASP A 225 -3.12 -18.48 -38.48
CA ASP A 225 -1.83 -18.46 -37.79
C ASP A 225 -1.15 -17.09 -37.93
N GLU A 226 -1.20 -16.49 -39.12
CA GLU A 226 -0.72 -15.13 -39.37
C GLU A 226 -1.51 -14.07 -38.58
N ALA A 227 -2.84 -14.17 -38.55
CA ALA A 227 -3.69 -13.25 -37.78
C ALA A 227 -3.43 -13.35 -36.27
N VAL A 228 -3.24 -14.56 -35.75
CA VAL A 228 -2.89 -14.81 -34.35
C VAL A 228 -1.52 -14.23 -34.00
N LEU A 229 -0.51 -14.48 -34.83
CA LEU A 229 0.84 -13.95 -34.62
C LEU A 229 0.82 -12.41 -34.60
N ARG A 230 0.15 -11.80 -35.58
CA ARG A 230 0.00 -10.35 -35.68
C ARG A 230 -0.66 -9.75 -34.45
N LEU A 231 -1.73 -10.36 -33.93
CA LEU A 231 -2.39 -9.88 -32.71
C LEU A 231 -1.48 -10.03 -31.48
N ARG A 232 -0.74 -11.13 -31.35
CA ARG A 232 0.22 -11.33 -30.24
C ARG A 232 1.33 -10.27 -30.25
N GLU A 233 1.90 -9.99 -31.42
CA GLU A 233 2.90 -8.93 -31.61
C GLU A 233 2.32 -7.54 -31.30
N ARG A 234 1.10 -7.27 -31.75
CA ARG A 234 0.39 -6.02 -31.49
C ARG A 234 0.14 -5.77 -30.01
N LEU A 235 -0.30 -6.80 -29.28
CA LEU A 235 -0.49 -6.74 -27.83
C LEU A 235 0.84 -6.47 -27.11
N GLU A 236 1.92 -7.09 -27.57
CA GLU A 236 3.26 -6.87 -27.02
C GLU A 236 3.77 -5.45 -27.30
N ALA A 237 3.55 -4.93 -28.49
CA ALA A 237 3.86 -3.54 -28.83
C ALA A 237 3.05 -2.53 -27.98
N CYS A 238 1.76 -2.80 -27.74
CA CYS A 238 0.94 -2.00 -26.82
C CYS A 238 1.50 -2.02 -25.39
N ARG A 239 1.93 -3.20 -24.91
CA ARG A 239 2.56 -3.38 -23.59
C ARG A 239 3.88 -2.60 -23.49
N ALA A 240 4.72 -2.68 -24.53
CA ALA A 240 6.00 -1.98 -24.59
C ALA A 240 5.81 -0.45 -24.61
N ALA A 241 4.89 0.05 -25.44
CA ALA A 241 4.55 1.47 -25.48
C ALA A 241 4.05 1.98 -24.11
N ALA A 242 3.14 1.25 -23.47
CA ALA A 242 2.68 1.59 -22.12
C ALA A 242 3.81 1.57 -21.08
N ALA A 243 4.79 0.65 -21.21
CA ALA A 243 5.92 0.57 -20.29
C ALA A 243 6.84 1.79 -20.36
N THR A 244 6.92 2.50 -21.49
CA THR A 244 7.71 3.74 -21.61
C THR A 244 7.22 4.86 -20.68
N VAL A 245 5.99 4.78 -20.16
CA VAL A 245 5.46 5.75 -19.20
C VAL A 245 6.17 5.66 -17.84
N TYR A 246 6.73 4.50 -17.49
CA TYR A 246 7.46 4.34 -16.22
C TYR A 246 8.75 5.16 -16.20
N SER A 247 9.48 5.32 -17.31
CA SER A 247 10.66 6.18 -17.34
C SER A 247 10.29 7.66 -17.16
N HIS A 248 9.12 8.09 -17.64
CA HIS A 248 8.63 9.44 -17.41
C HIS A 248 8.28 9.72 -15.92
N PHE A 249 8.01 8.70 -15.10
CA PHE A 249 7.72 8.86 -13.67
C PHE A 249 8.93 9.28 -12.84
N GLU A 250 10.14 8.95 -13.30
CA GLU A 250 11.36 9.28 -12.55
C GLU A 250 11.50 10.80 -12.38
N ASP A 251 11.15 11.56 -13.41
CA ASP A 251 11.35 13.02 -13.45
C ASP A 251 10.09 13.87 -13.15
N ASN A 252 8.88 13.31 -13.34
CA ASN A 252 7.64 14.09 -13.35
C ASN A 252 6.62 13.69 -12.26
N GLY A 253 7.02 12.87 -11.29
CA GLY A 253 6.16 12.41 -10.21
C GLY A 253 5.21 11.27 -10.61
N ILE A 254 4.71 10.54 -9.62
CA ILE A 254 3.90 9.34 -9.81
C ILE A 254 2.41 9.66 -9.61
N SER A 255 1.60 9.31 -10.60
CA SER A 255 0.14 9.31 -10.46
C SER A 255 -0.36 7.91 -10.09
N VAL A 256 -1.00 7.79 -8.91
CA VAL A 256 -1.63 6.54 -8.46
C VAL A 256 -2.64 6.02 -9.48
N GLY A 257 -3.45 6.93 -10.03
CA GLY A 257 -4.46 6.60 -11.04
C GLY A 257 -3.83 6.10 -12.33
N LEU A 258 -2.69 6.67 -12.74
CA LEU A 258 -1.99 6.23 -13.95
C LEU A 258 -1.29 4.89 -13.76
N VAL A 259 -0.65 4.67 -12.60
CA VAL A 259 -0.09 3.35 -12.23
C VAL A 259 -1.17 2.28 -12.24
N PHE A 260 -2.34 2.60 -11.68
CA PHE A 260 -3.49 1.72 -11.66
C PHE A 260 -3.98 1.37 -13.08
N ARG A 261 -4.10 2.37 -13.97
CA ARG A 261 -4.45 2.19 -15.39
C ARG A 261 -3.44 1.34 -16.14
N LEU A 262 -2.14 1.61 -15.96
CA LEU A 262 -1.05 0.81 -16.55
C LEU A 262 -1.13 -0.65 -16.14
N ARG A 263 -1.43 -0.90 -14.86
CA ARG A 263 -1.63 -2.25 -14.35
C ARG A 263 -2.85 -2.92 -14.98
N GLN A 264 -4.00 -2.27 -14.99
CA GLN A 264 -5.20 -2.81 -15.65
C GLN A 264 -4.96 -3.12 -17.12
N LEU A 265 -4.26 -2.23 -17.84
CA LEU A 265 -3.88 -2.44 -19.24
C LEU A 265 -3.05 -3.72 -19.40
N ARG A 266 -2.04 -3.93 -18.54
CA ARG A 266 -1.21 -5.14 -18.55
C ARG A 266 -2.02 -6.40 -18.23
N GLU A 267 -2.85 -6.37 -17.20
CA GLU A 267 -3.70 -7.49 -16.81
C GLU A 267 -4.75 -7.82 -17.91
N ARG A 268 -5.30 -6.81 -18.59
CA ARG A 268 -6.20 -7.01 -19.74
C ARG A 268 -5.47 -7.61 -20.94
N ILE A 269 -4.23 -7.21 -21.22
CA ILE A 269 -3.41 -7.86 -22.26
C ILE A 269 -3.19 -9.34 -21.94
N LEU A 270 -2.90 -9.68 -20.68
CA LEU A 270 -2.78 -11.08 -20.25
C LEU A 270 -4.11 -11.83 -20.41
N ARG A 271 -5.24 -11.20 -20.07
CA ARG A 271 -6.56 -11.79 -20.30
C ARG A 271 -6.80 -12.10 -21.78
N VAL A 272 -6.45 -11.19 -22.71
CA VAL A 272 -6.57 -11.47 -24.15
C VAL A 272 -5.74 -12.69 -24.54
N ARG A 273 -4.52 -12.85 -23.99
CA ARG A 273 -3.69 -14.04 -24.23
C ARG A 273 -4.35 -15.32 -23.70
N ASP A 274 -4.88 -15.30 -22.48
CA ASP A 274 -5.60 -16.44 -21.91
C ASP A 274 -6.82 -16.84 -22.77
N LEU A 275 -7.55 -15.85 -23.29
CA LEU A 275 -8.71 -16.07 -24.15
C LEU A 275 -8.30 -16.61 -25.53
N LEU A 276 -7.20 -16.11 -26.11
CA LEU A 276 -6.62 -16.65 -27.35
C LEU A 276 -6.19 -18.10 -27.19
N ASP A 277 -5.54 -18.44 -26.08
CA ASP A 277 -5.12 -19.82 -25.81
C ASP A 277 -6.32 -20.75 -25.60
N CYS A 278 -7.46 -20.24 -25.12
CA CYS A 278 -8.73 -20.99 -25.08
C CYS A 278 -9.36 -21.12 -26.46
N LEU A 279 -9.25 -20.10 -27.31
CA LEU A 279 -9.86 -20.04 -28.64
C LEU A 279 -9.20 -21.02 -29.62
N LEU A 280 -7.87 -21.16 -29.50
CA LEU A 280 -7.02 -21.94 -30.42
C LEU A 280 -6.67 -23.33 -29.88
N SER A 281 -7.13 -23.70 -28.68
CA SER A 281 -6.74 -24.96 -28.06
C SER A 281 -7.29 -26.16 -28.84
N PRO A 282 -6.47 -27.21 -29.07
CA PRO A 282 -6.97 -28.48 -29.60
C PRO A 282 -7.86 -29.21 -28.57
N GLU A 283 -7.78 -28.81 -27.29
CA GLU A 283 -8.57 -29.36 -26.17
C GLU A 283 -9.40 -28.22 -25.50
N PRO A 284 -10.48 -27.73 -26.15
CA PRO A 284 -11.21 -26.54 -25.68
C PRO A 284 -11.76 -26.68 -24.26
N ALA A 285 -12.21 -27.88 -23.89
CA ALA A 285 -12.80 -28.16 -22.59
C ALA A 285 -11.78 -28.03 -21.45
N ALA A 286 -10.59 -28.63 -21.62
CA ALA A 286 -9.51 -28.54 -20.64
C ALA A 286 -8.98 -27.10 -20.52
N SER A 287 -8.86 -26.39 -21.64
CA SER A 287 -8.46 -24.98 -21.63
C SER A 287 -9.49 -24.09 -20.91
N ALA A 288 -10.79 -24.31 -21.15
CA ALA A 288 -11.86 -23.61 -20.46
C ALA A 288 -11.86 -23.90 -18.95
N ALA A 289 -11.67 -25.15 -18.52
CA ALA A 289 -11.57 -25.50 -17.10
C ALA A 289 -10.39 -24.80 -16.40
N ARG A 290 -9.22 -24.75 -17.05
CA ARG A 290 -8.05 -24.00 -16.57
C ARG A 290 -8.33 -22.49 -16.48
N LEU A 291 -9.01 -21.91 -17.47
CA LEU A 291 -9.43 -20.51 -17.42
C LEU A 291 -10.38 -20.26 -16.23
N MET A 292 -11.39 -21.10 -16.04
CA MET A 292 -12.32 -20.99 -14.91
C MET A 292 -11.59 -21.09 -13.57
N ALA A 293 -10.65 -22.02 -13.41
CA ALA A 293 -9.82 -22.13 -12.21
C ALA A 293 -9.01 -20.85 -11.95
N ARG A 294 -8.41 -20.25 -13.00
CA ARG A 294 -7.73 -18.95 -12.90
C ARG A 294 -8.69 -17.83 -12.47
N LEU A 295 -9.90 -17.78 -13.03
CA LEU A 295 -10.90 -16.78 -12.67
C LEU A 295 -11.35 -16.92 -11.21
N VAL A 296 -11.50 -18.13 -10.65
CA VAL A 296 -11.77 -18.32 -9.21
C VAL A 296 -10.71 -17.63 -8.35
N THR A 297 -9.43 -17.83 -8.67
CA THR A 297 -8.31 -17.18 -7.98
C THR A 297 -8.40 -15.66 -8.07
N VAL A 298 -8.71 -15.11 -9.25
CA VAL A 298 -8.92 -13.67 -9.46
C VAL A 298 -10.11 -13.13 -8.63
N GLY A 299 -11.20 -13.88 -8.55
CA GLY A 299 -12.38 -13.52 -7.74
C GLY A 299 -12.08 -13.39 -6.25
N ARG A 300 -11.17 -14.23 -5.73
CA ARG A 300 -10.68 -14.14 -4.34
C ARG A 300 -9.87 -12.88 -4.10
N GLU A 301 -8.96 -12.53 -5.01
CA GLU A 301 -8.18 -11.30 -4.93
C GLU A 301 -9.09 -10.07 -4.94
N ARG A 302 -10.16 -10.09 -5.74
CA ARG A 302 -11.17 -9.01 -5.80
C ARG A 302 -11.86 -8.78 -4.45
N ARG A 303 -12.09 -9.80 -3.63
CA ARG A 303 -12.67 -9.62 -2.28
C ARG A 303 -11.69 -9.02 -1.26
N SER A 304 -10.39 -8.89 -1.58
CA SER A 304 -9.37 -8.48 -0.63
C SER A 304 -8.96 -7.01 -0.76
N LEU A 305 -9.45 -6.13 0.12
CA LEU A 305 -8.96 -4.74 0.23
C LEU A 305 -7.45 -4.67 0.53
N ARG A 306 -6.94 -5.65 1.30
CA ARG A 306 -5.51 -5.73 1.62
C ARG A 306 -4.68 -5.98 0.37
N ALA A 307 -5.10 -6.90 -0.49
CA ALA A 307 -4.42 -7.20 -1.75
C ALA A 307 -4.41 -5.97 -2.67
N LEU A 308 -5.51 -5.21 -2.71
CA LEU A 308 -5.60 -3.97 -3.49
C LEU A 308 -4.58 -2.91 -3.04
N ILE A 309 -4.56 -2.61 -1.74
CA ILE A 309 -3.63 -1.62 -1.18
C ILE A 309 -2.18 -2.10 -1.35
N ALA A 310 -1.92 -3.38 -1.09
CA ALA A 310 -0.61 -3.98 -1.26
C ALA A 310 -0.04 -3.83 -2.67
N SER A 311 -0.87 -4.01 -3.69
CA SER A 311 -0.47 -4.03 -5.08
C SER A 311 -0.39 -2.65 -5.72
N ASN A 312 -1.17 -1.67 -5.25
CA ASN A 312 -1.17 -0.30 -5.80
C ASN A 312 -0.28 0.69 -5.04
N SER A 313 0.09 0.40 -3.79
CA SER A 313 0.96 1.28 -2.98
C SER A 313 2.45 1.07 -3.21
N SER A 314 2.88 0.02 -3.93
CA SER A 314 4.29 -0.36 -4.05
C SER A 314 5.15 0.67 -4.79
N LEU A 315 4.67 1.21 -5.93
CA LEU A 315 5.41 2.18 -6.72
C LEU A 315 5.49 3.56 -6.06
N LEU A 316 4.40 4.00 -5.40
CA LEU A 316 4.42 5.22 -4.59
C LEU A 316 5.35 5.06 -3.39
N ALA A 317 5.26 3.93 -2.69
CA ALA A 317 6.14 3.63 -1.57
C ALA A 317 7.60 3.60 -2.00
N ALA A 318 7.90 3.06 -3.20
CA ALA A 318 9.25 3.07 -3.76
C ALA A 318 9.77 4.47 -4.02
N LYS A 319 8.96 5.35 -4.62
CA LYS A 319 9.41 6.72 -4.90
C LYS A 319 9.53 7.57 -3.64
N VAL A 320 8.62 7.39 -2.68
CA VAL A 320 8.74 8.01 -1.35
C VAL A 320 10.00 7.52 -0.66
N ALA A 321 10.28 6.21 -0.69
CA ALA A 321 11.49 5.65 -0.09
C ALA A 321 12.78 6.15 -0.75
N GLU A 322 12.86 6.14 -2.09
CA GLU A 322 14.02 6.58 -2.86
C GLU A 322 14.40 8.04 -2.54
N ARG A 323 13.42 8.95 -2.54
CA ARG A 323 13.68 10.36 -2.30
C ARG A 323 13.91 10.70 -0.82
N SER A 324 13.25 9.97 0.08
CA SER A 324 13.59 10.02 1.51
C SER A 324 15.02 9.53 1.78
N ALA A 325 15.50 8.54 1.01
CA ALA A 325 16.88 8.03 1.13
C ALA A 325 17.92 9.10 0.73
N GLU A 326 17.72 9.81 -0.39
CA GLU A 326 18.60 10.90 -0.84
C GLU A 326 18.76 11.98 0.25
N THR A 327 17.65 12.37 0.89
CA THR A 327 17.70 13.35 1.99
C THR A 327 18.29 12.76 3.28
N GLY A 328 18.05 11.48 3.53
CA GLY A 328 18.47 10.75 4.74
C GLY A 328 19.99 10.62 4.90
N GLU A 329 20.73 10.45 3.81
CA GLU A 329 22.19 10.31 3.82
C GLU A 329 22.90 11.48 4.50
N HIS A 330 22.40 12.71 4.33
CA HIS A 330 22.98 13.91 4.93
C HIS A 330 22.82 13.98 6.46
N TYR A 331 21.96 13.15 7.06
CA TYR A 331 21.82 13.05 8.51
C TYR A 331 22.78 12.05 9.15
N ILE A 332 23.45 11.21 8.36
CA ILE A 332 24.39 10.20 8.86
C ILE A 332 25.78 10.84 9.00
N THR A 333 26.18 11.10 10.24
CA THR A 333 27.50 11.61 10.59
C THR A 333 28.54 10.50 10.53
N ARG A 334 29.63 10.73 9.80
CA ARG A 334 30.78 9.82 9.63
C ARG A 334 32.00 10.33 10.38
N THR A 335 32.21 11.64 10.42
CA THR A 335 33.38 12.29 11.07
C THR A 335 33.06 12.94 12.42
N GLY A 336 34.11 13.24 13.22
CA GLY A 336 33.94 13.96 14.48
C GLY A 336 33.50 15.42 14.31
N ALA A 337 33.87 16.06 13.19
CA ALA A 337 33.41 17.40 12.86
C ALA A 337 31.90 17.41 12.57
N GLU A 338 31.42 16.46 11.76
CA GLU A 338 29.99 16.27 11.50
C GLU A 338 29.20 15.95 12.77
N TYR A 339 29.76 15.15 13.69
CA TYR A 339 29.14 14.87 14.98
C TYR A 339 28.93 16.14 15.81
N ARG A 340 29.96 17.00 15.93
CA ARG A 340 29.82 18.28 16.66
C ARG A 340 28.82 19.21 15.99
N ALA A 341 28.81 19.28 14.66
CA ALA A 341 27.83 20.06 13.91
C ALA A 341 26.40 19.55 14.14
N MET A 342 26.19 18.24 14.19
CA MET A 342 24.89 17.64 14.51
C MET A 342 24.44 18.01 15.92
N VAL A 343 25.32 17.90 16.93
CA VAL A 343 25.01 18.29 18.31
C VAL A 343 24.67 19.78 18.40
N ALA A 344 25.39 20.66 17.70
CA ALA A 344 25.10 22.10 17.68
C ALA A 344 23.73 22.42 17.02
N LYS A 345 23.42 21.78 15.88
CA LYS A 345 22.10 21.91 15.25
C LYS A 345 20.98 21.37 16.14
N ALA A 346 21.24 20.29 16.87
CA ALA A 346 20.28 19.71 17.81
C ALA A 346 20.12 20.58 19.07
N ALA A 347 21.19 21.22 19.55
CA ALA A 347 21.13 22.19 20.63
C ALA A 347 20.19 23.35 20.29
N GLY A 348 20.31 23.92 19.07
CA GLY A 348 19.38 24.95 18.58
C GLY A 348 17.93 24.46 18.52
N GLY A 349 17.71 23.20 18.11
CA GLY A 349 16.40 22.57 18.18
C GLY A 349 15.86 22.46 19.60
N GLY A 350 16.68 22.02 20.56
CA GLY A 350 16.32 21.93 21.98
C GLY A 350 15.96 23.29 22.58
N PHE A 351 16.68 24.34 22.21
CA PHE A 351 16.42 25.71 22.64
C PHE A 351 15.05 26.21 22.17
N VAL A 352 14.71 26.06 20.89
CA VAL A 352 13.37 26.43 20.37
C VAL A 352 12.28 25.63 21.07
N MET A 353 12.49 24.32 21.25
CA MET A 353 11.52 23.43 21.90
C MET A 353 11.28 23.76 23.38
N ALA A 354 12.17 24.50 24.04
CA ALA A 354 11.94 25.00 25.39
C ALA A 354 10.79 26.00 25.42
N PHE A 355 10.76 26.95 24.47
CA PHE A 355 9.66 27.90 24.32
C PHE A 355 8.36 27.20 23.94
N THR A 356 8.43 26.21 23.05
CA THR A 356 7.28 25.37 22.67
C THR A 356 6.66 24.69 23.90
N THR A 357 7.51 24.18 24.81
CA THR A 357 7.07 23.53 26.04
C THR A 357 6.36 24.52 26.97
N LEU A 358 6.91 25.72 27.15
CA LEU A 358 6.30 26.75 27.97
C LEU A 358 4.95 27.23 27.38
N MET A 359 4.91 27.47 26.07
CA MET A 359 3.67 27.84 25.37
C MET A 359 2.58 26.77 25.52
N LYS A 360 2.96 25.48 25.54
CA LYS A 360 2.00 24.38 25.79
C LYS A 360 1.31 24.55 27.15
N PHE A 361 2.07 24.84 28.21
CA PHE A 361 1.47 25.08 29.53
C PHE A 361 0.55 26.30 29.51
N GLY A 362 0.96 27.38 28.82
CA GLY A 362 0.10 28.55 28.60
C GLY A 362 -1.22 28.22 27.90
N ILE A 363 -1.19 27.41 26.84
CA ILE A 363 -2.39 26.97 26.10
C ILE A 363 -3.30 26.13 27.01
N VAL A 364 -2.73 25.23 27.81
CA VAL A 364 -3.50 24.42 28.77
C VAL A 364 -4.13 25.30 29.86
N ALA A 365 -3.42 26.34 30.30
CA ALA A 365 -3.93 27.28 31.30
C ALA A 365 -5.12 28.12 30.82
N LEU A 366 -5.30 28.30 29.50
CA LEU A 366 -6.49 28.97 28.94
C LEU A 366 -7.79 28.15 29.09
N ALA A 367 -7.71 26.90 29.57
CA ALA A 367 -8.85 26.02 29.84
C ALA A 367 -9.83 25.88 28.66
N LEU A 368 -9.30 25.89 27.43
CA LEU A 368 -10.09 25.71 26.22
C LEU A 368 -10.70 24.30 26.17
N SER A 369 -11.81 24.15 25.44
CA SER A 369 -12.37 22.82 25.15
C SER A 369 -11.32 21.89 24.52
N SER A 370 -11.47 20.58 24.71
CA SER A 370 -10.48 19.56 24.27
C SER A 370 -10.02 19.74 22.81
N PHE A 371 -10.96 19.97 21.89
CA PHE A 371 -10.64 20.20 20.47
C PHE A 371 -9.76 21.45 20.27
N TRP A 372 -10.17 22.59 20.83
CA TRP A 372 -9.45 23.85 20.67
C TRP A 372 -8.09 23.85 21.37
N SER A 373 -7.99 23.20 22.54
CA SER A 373 -6.71 22.97 23.22
C SER A 373 -5.78 22.13 22.35
N GLY A 374 -6.27 21.03 21.77
CA GLY A 374 -5.52 20.18 20.84
C GLY A 374 -5.11 20.92 19.55
N PHE A 375 -5.98 21.75 18.99
CA PHE A 375 -5.69 22.57 17.81
C PHE A 375 -4.56 23.58 18.06
N TRP A 376 -4.64 24.35 19.15
CA TRP A 376 -3.62 25.34 19.48
C TRP A 376 -2.31 24.72 19.93
N ALA A 377 -2.35 23.60 20.66
CA ALA A 377 -1.15 22.81 20.93
C ALA A 377 -0.51 22.32 19.61
N GLY A 378 -1.34 21.85 18.66
CA GLY A 378 -0.90 21.43 17.33
C GLY A 378 -0.26 22.57 16.52
N MET A 379 -0.86 23.76 16.56
CA MET A 379 -0.32 24.97 15.94
C MET A 379 1.03 25.36 16.55
N ASN A 380 1.13 25.38 17.89
CA ASN A 380 2.38 25.65 18.62
C ASN A 380 3.49 24.67 18.19
N TYR A 381 3.19 23.37 18.12
CA TYR A 381 4.14 22.38 17.63
C TYR A 381 4.51 22.60 16.16
N ALA A 382 3.54 22.83 15.28
CA ALA A 382 3.76 23.04 13.84
C ALA A 382 4.66 24.25 13.57
N VAL A 383 4.36 25.40 14.19
CA VAL A 383 5.16 26.63 14.07
C VAL A 383 6.57 26.41 14.59
N SER A 384 6.71 25.78 15.76
CA SER A 384 8.02 25.51 16.36
C SER A 384 8.86 24.58 15.50
N PHE A 385 8.26 23.53 14.95
CA PHE A 385 8.95 22.59 14.05
C PHE A 385 9.37 23.22 12.73
N VAL A 386 8.52 24.08 12.15
CA VAL A 386 8.86 24.86 10.96
C VAL A 386 9.97 25.85 11.27
N LEU A 387 9.94 26.52 12.42
CA LEU A 387 10.99 27.45 12.82
C LEU A 387 12.34 26.73 12.98
N VAL A 388 12.36 25.57 13.65
CA VAL A 388 13.57 24.74 13.77
C VAL A 388 14.13 24.38 12.39
N MET A 389 13.27 24.01 11.44
CA MET A 389 13.65 23.73 10.05
C MET A 389 14.24 24.96 9.35
N LEU A 390 13.58 26.11 9.42
CA LEU A 390 14.04 27.35 8.78
C LEU A 390 15.37 27.85 9.37
N LEU A 391 15.61 27.61 10.66
CA LEU A 391 16.87 27.89 11.34
C LEU A 391 17.95 26.80 11.09
N HIS A 392 17.68 25.81 10.24
CA HIS A 392 18.59 24.71 9.91
C HIS A 392 19.05 23.90 11.16
N CYS A 393 18.24 23.95 12.20
CA CYS A 393 18.39 23.20 13.44
C CYS A 393 17.69 21.83 13.31
N THR A 394 17.96 20.90 14.22
CA THR A 394 17.45 19.52 14.12
C THR A 394 16.63 19.11 15.34
N VAL A 395 15.51 18.42 15.08
CA VAL A 395 14.78 17.65 16.09
C VAL A 395 15.04 16.17 15.81
N ALA A 396 15.66 15.48 16.77
CA ALA A 396 16.25 14.16 16.58
C ALA A 396 15.26 13.11 16.03
N THR A 397 14.04 13.12 16.53
CA THR A 397 13.02 12.09 16.31
C THR A 397 12.45 12.05 14.89
N LYS A 398 12.74 13.04 14.03
CA LYS A 398 12.28 13.08 12.63
C LYS A 398 13.21 12.40 11.64
N GLN A 399 14.49 12.36 11.96
CA GLN A 399 15.54 11.79 11.09
C GLN A 399 15.33 10.30 10.76
N PRO A 400 14.85 9.43 11.68
CA PRO A 400 14.76 8.00 11.43
C PRO A 400 13.92 7.62 10.22
N ALA A 401 12.85 8.37 9.95
CA ALA A 401 11.96 8.14 8.82
C ALA A 401 12.63 8.43 7.46
N MET A 402 13.66 9.28 7.43
CA MET A 402 14.44 9.61 6.24
C MET A 402 15.67 8.71 6.09
N THR A 403 16.33 8.35 7.19
CA THR A 403 17.53 7.50 7.15
C THR A 403 17.23 6.01 6.92
N ALA A 404 16.04 5.54 7.29
CA ALA A 404 15.64 4.15 7.13
C ALA A 404 15.61 3.68 5.66
N PRO A 405 15.01 4.43 4.71
CA PRO A 405 15.10 4.11 3.29
C PRO A 405 16.53 4.04 2.75
N ALA A 406 17.41 4.95 3.16
CA ALA A 406 18.83 4.92 2.76
C ALA A 406 19.52 3.62 3.20
N MET A 407 19.23 3.17 4.44
CA MET A 407 19.74 1.91 4.96
C MET A 407 19.17 0.70 4.20
N ALA A 408 17.88 0.74 3.83
CA ALA A 408 17.25 -0.33 3.07
C ALA A 408 17.85 -0.48 1.66
N ALA A 409 18.23 0.64 1.00
CA ALA A 409 18.88 0.61 -0.31
C ALA A 409 20.24 -0.10 -0.27
N LYS A 410 21.07 0.19 0.75
CA LYS A 410 22.39 -0.45 0.95
C LYS A 410 22.31 -1.96 1.21
N LEU A 411 21.16 -2.45 1.66
CA LEU A 411 20.93 -3.87 1.91
C LEU A 411 20.89 -4.72 0.63
N LYS A 412 20.64 -4.10 -0.53
CA LYS A 412 20.56 -4.77 -1.84
C LYS A 412 21.90 -5.35 -2.30
N GLU A 413 23.00 -4.79 -1.82
CA GLU A 413 24.36 -5.08 -2.29
C GLU A 413 25.13 -6.06 -1.37
N LEU A 414 24.44 -6.69 -0.42
CA LEU A 414 25.04 -7.60 0.55
C LEU A 414 25.26 -9.01 -0.03
N GLN A 415 26.32 -9.17 -0.82
CA GLN A 415 26.76 -10.49 -1.30
C GLN A 415 28.05 -11.00 -0.63
N THR A 416 28.89 -10.11 -0.08
CA THR A 416 30.20 -10.45 0.50
C THR A 416 30.27 -10.19 2.02
N THR A 417 31.31 -10.70 2.69
CA THR A 417 31.54 -10.45 4.13
C THR A 417 31.87 -8.98 4.39
N GLU A 418 32.67 -8.39 3.52
CA GLU A 418 33.10 -6.99 3.56
C GLU A 418 31.90 -6.05 3.42
N ALA A 419 30.93 -6.40 2.57
CA ALA A 419 29.68 -5.64 2.43
C ALA A 419 28.85 -5.68 3.72
N VAL A 420 28.82 -6.82 4.43
CA VAL A 420 28.14 -6.93 5.73
C VAL A 420 28.83 -6.08 6.79
N GLU A 421 30.16 -6.07 6.83
CA GLU A 421 30.91 -5.23 7.77
C GLU A 421 30.71 -3.73 7.49
N SER A 422 30.79 -3.32 6.22
CA SER A 422 30.51 -1.95 5.78
C SER A 422 29.08 -1.51 6.14
N PHE A 423 28.09 -2.40 5.98
CA PHE A 423 26.73 -2.14 6.40
C PHE A 423 26.62 -1.98 7.93
N VAL A 424 27.33 -2.79 8.71
CA VAL A 424 27.38 -2.64 10.18
C VAL A 424 28.05 -1.33 10.60
N ASP A 425 29.09 -0.88 9.89
CA ASP A 425 29.67 0.46 10.09
C ASP A 425 28.62 1.55 9.84
N GLU A 426 27.84 1.42 8.78
CA GLU A 426 26.80 2.38 8.44
C GLU A 426 25.67 2.42 9.49
N VAL A 427 25.25 1.26 10.01
CA VAL A 427 24.32 1.19 11.14
C VAL A 427 24.91 1.87 12.37
N THR A 428 26.21 1.72 12.61
CA THR A 428 26.91 2.37 13.73
C THR A 428 26.91 3.89 13.57
N HIS A 429 27.23 4.39 12.37
CA HIS A 429 27.15 5.82 12.05
C HIS A 429 25.74 6.38 12.22
N LEU A 430 24.72 5.63 11.79
CA LEU A 430 23.33 6.01 11.95
C LEU A 430 22.94 6.13 13.44
N VAL A 431 23.16 5.09 14.24
CA VAL A 431 22.81 5.08 15.67
C VAL A 431 23.51 6.22 16.39
N ARG A 432 24.80 6.43 16.12
CA ARG A 432 25.59 7.53 16.68
C ARG A 432 24.99 8.89 16.35
N SER A 433 24.54 9.09 15.12
CA SER A 433 23.91 10.35 14.69
C SER A 433 22.58 10.60 15.41
N GLN A 434 21.77 9.55 15.61
CA GLN A 434 20.52 9.63 16.37
C GLN A 434 20.78 9.96 17.85
N VAL A 435 21.77 9.33 18.48
CA VAL A 435 22.18 9.63 19.86
C VAL A 435 22.63 11.08 19.99
N ALA A 436 23.49 11.55 19.07
CA ALA A 436 23.98 12.93 19.05
C ALA A 436 22.83 13.94 19.00
N ALA A 437 21.86 13.69 18.13
CA ALA A 437 20.70 14.56 17.96
C ALA A 437 19.79 14.54 19.21
N ILE A 438 19.49 13.37 19.78
CA ILE A 438 18.64 13.28 20.99
C ILE A 438 19.32 14.00 22.15
N LEU A 439 20.60 13.73 22.40
CA LEU A 439 21.34 14.36 23.50
C LEU A 439 21.44 15.88 23.29
N GLY A 440 21.73 16.35 22.09
CA GLY A 440 21.75 17.78 21.78
C GLY A 440 20.42 18.48 22.07
N ASN A 441 19.28 17.84 21.75
CA ASN A 441 17.96 18.38 22.12
C ASN A 441 17.74 18.35 23.64
N VAL A 442 17.93 17.20 24.28
CA VAL A 442 17.58 16.95 25.70
C VAL A 442 18.45 17.76 26.66
N LEU A 443 19.76 17.82 26.42
CA LEU A 443 20.72 18.53 27.26
C LEU A 443 20.55 20.05 27.23
N VAL A 444 19.89 20.60 26.20
CA VAL A 444 19.59 22.03 26.10
C VAL A 444 18.17 22.34 26.55
N VAL A 445 17.17 21.56 26.14
CA VAL A 445 15.77 21.85 26.49
C VAL A 445 15.53 21.83 28.00
N PHE A 446 16.15 20.90 28.73
CA PHE A 446 16.00 20.80 30.18
C PHE A 446 16.45 22.08 30.91
N PRO A 447 17.74 22.50 30.81
CA PRO A 447 18.20 23.71 31.49
C PRO A 447 17.55 24.97 30.95
N THR A 448 17.22 25.06 29.65
CA THR A 448 16.54 26.24 29.12
C THR A 448 15.14 26.39 29.69
N VAL A 449 14.34 25.31 29.76
CA VAL A 449 13.01 25.39 30.40
C VAL A 449 13.15 25.73 31.87
N ALA A 450 14.06 25.06 32.60
CA ALA A 450 14.27 25.34 34.02
C ALA A 450 14.68 26.80 34.26
N GLY A 451 15.57 27.36 33.44
CA GLY A 451 15.98 28.76 33.51
C GLY A 451 14.82 29.72 33.22
N LEU A 452 14.01 29.44 32.18
CA LEU A 452 12.85 30.24 31.83
C LEU A 452 11.77 30.22 32.93
N THR A 453 11.47 29.06 33.49
CA THR A 453 10.46 28.94 34.56
C THR A 453 10.92 29.55 35.86
N LEU A 454 12.21 29.47 36.20
CA LEU A 454 12.79 30.21 37.34
C LEU A 454 12.75 31.73 37.10
N ALA A 455 13.06 32.20 35.90
CA ALA A 455 12.98 33.63 35.56
C ALA A 455 11.54 34.15 35.67
N ILE A 456 10.55 33.38 35.22
CA ILE A 456 9.12 33.70 35.40
C ILE A 456 8.74 33.73 36.87
N ALA A 457 9.21 32.75 37.66
CA ALA A 457 8.93 32.71 39.08
C ALA A 457 9.53 33.89 39.84
N TRP A 458 10.75 34.28 39.47
CA TRP A 458 11.41 35.46 40.03
C TRP A 458 10.69 36.75 39.64
N ALA A 459 10.27 36.90 38.38
CA ALA A 459 9.60 38.11 37.89
C ALA A 459 8.16 38.28 38.39
N THR A 460 7.41 37.18 38.58
CA THR A 460 5.99 37.21 38.97
C THR A 460 5.75 36.93 40.45
N GLY A 461 6.75 36.43 41.18
CA GLY A 461 6.61 35.94 42.56
C GLY A 461 5.86 34.61 42.68
N SER A 462 5.50 33.96 41.57
CA SER A 462 4.71 32.71 41.56
C SER A 462 5.30 31.68 40.59
N PRO A 463 5.26 30.37 40.91
CA PRO A 463 5.77 29.33 40.01
C PRO A 463 5.13 29.41 38.60
N ALA A 464 5.93 29.20 37.55
CA ALA A 464 5.46 29.26 36.16
C ALA A 464 4.36 28.23 35.82
N ILE A 465 4.35 27.10 36.52
CA ILE A 465 3.27 26.10 36.51
C ILE A 465 2.88 25.79 37.96
N ASP A 466 1.60 25.49 38.20
CA ASP A 466 1.14 25.15 39.54
C ASP A 466 1.67 23.78 40.02
N GLN A 467 1.59 23.52 41.33
CA GLN A 467 2.09 22.27 41.89
C GLN A 467 1.28 21.04 41.43
N ALA A 468 0.00 21.19 41.10
CA ALA A 468 -0.83 20.07 40.65
C ALA A 468 -0.41 19.63 39.23
N GLN A 469 -0.16 20.58 38.34
CA GLN A 469 0.40 20.36 37.01
C GLN A 469 1.80 19.74 37.10
N ALA A 470 2.65 20.23 38.00
CA ALA A 470 3.98 19.65 38.18
C ALA A 470 3.92 18.19 38.65
N ARG A 471 3.04 17.85 39.61
CA ARG A 471 2.82 16.45 40.03
C ARG A 471 2.20 15.61 38.91
N HIS A 472 1.26 16.16 38.14
CA HIS A 472 0.68 15.50 36.99
C HIS A 472 1.74 15.16 35.93
N VAL A 473 2.71 16.06 35.68
CA VAL A 473 3.85 15.76 34.78
C VAL A 473 4.62 14.53 35.28
N LEU A 474 4.99 14.47 36.57
CA LEU A 474 5.69 13.32 37.13
C LEU A 474 4.89 12.03 37.03
N GLN A 475 3.59 12.07 37.33
CA GLN A 475 2.69 10.90 37.23
C GLN A 475 2.48 10.44 35.78
N SER A 476 2.47 11.38 34.84
CA SER A 476 2.30 11.10 33.40
C SER A 476 3.55 10.50 32.74
N LEU A 477 4.70 10.60 33.42
CA LEU A 477 6.00 10.07 32.99
C LEU A 477 6.40 8.91 33.91
N GLN A 478 5.75 7.77 33.74
CA GLN A 478 6.06 6.56 34.51
C GLN A 478 6.41 5.40 33.59
N LEU A 479 7.47 4.66 33.95
CA LEU A 479 7.94 3.50 33.18
C LEU A 479 6.96 2.33 33.24
N ALA A 480 6.36 2.08 34.41
CA ALA A 480 5.35 1.04 34.62
C ALA A 480 3.95 1.42 34.09
N GLY A 481 3.77 2.66 33.63
CA GLY A 481 2.52 3.16 33.07
C GLY A 481 2.45 3.07 31.54
N PRO A 482 1.42 3.67 30.91
CA PRO A 482 1.24 3.65 29.46
C PRO A 482 2.24 4.55 28.69
N SER A 483 3.17 5.22 29.37
CA SER A 483 4.11 6.18 28.76
C SER A 483 4.91 5.59 27.59
N LEU A 484 5.34 4.34 27.71
CA LEU A 484 6.09 3.64 26.65
C LEU A 484 5.20 3.33 25.45
N LEU A 485 3.94 2.94 25.69
CA LEU A 485 2.96 2.74 24.63
C LEU A 485 2.71 4.05 23.87
N TYR A 486 2.55 5.16 24.59
CA TYR A 486 2.38 6.50 24.00
C TYR A 486 3.64 6.97 23.27
N ALA A 487 4.83 6.60 23.72
CA ALA A 487 6.09 6.89 23.03
C ALA A 487 6.22 6.08 21.72
N ALA A 488 5.84 4.81 21.73
CA ALA A 488 5.77 3.98 20.53
C ALA A 488 4.72 4.53 19.54
N PHE A 489 3.55 4.94 20.03
CA PHE A 489 2.52 5.59 19.23
C PHE A 489 3.01 6.90 18.61
N THR A 490 3.77 7.70 19.36
CA THR A 490 4.44 8.90 18.83
C THR A 490 5.41 8.55 17.70
N GLY A 491 6.12 7.43 17.78
CA GLY A 491 6.91 6.87 16.68
C GLY A 491 6.10 6.57 15.42
N VAL A 492 4.87 6.07 15.58
CA VAL A 492 3.94 5.87 14.45
C VAL A 492 3.53 7.21 13.83
N LEU A 493 3.26 8.24 14.64
CA LEU A 493 2.91 9.58 14.14
C LEU A 493 4.08 10.23 13.39
N LEU A 494 5.31 10.04 13.89
CA LEU A 494 6.54 10.50 13.21
C LEU A 494 6.66 9.86 11.82
N PHE A 495 6.47 8.55 11.72
CA PHE A 495 6.43 7.86 10.42
C PHE A 495 5.26 8.32 9.54
N ALA A 496 4.06 8.48 10.08
CA ALA A 496 2.91 8.96 9.32
C ALA A 496 3.16 10.34 8.71
N SER A 497 3.85 11.23 9.44
CA SER A 497 4.19 12.58 8.95
C SER A 497 5.16 12.54 7.76
N SER A 498 6.08 11.58 7.70
CA SER A 498 6.99 11.44 6.56
C SER A 498 6.28 10.91 5.31
N ILE A 499 5.25 10.07 5.46
CA ILE A 499 4.39 9.68 4.34
C ILE A 499 3.64 10.90 3.78
N ILE A 500 3.07 11.74 4.65
CA ILE A 500 2.37 12.97 4.23
C ILE A 500 3.33 13.90 3.48
N ALA A 501 4.57 14.02 3.95
CA ALA A 501 5.62 14.80 3.30
C ALA A 501 5.93 14.28 1.88
N GLY A 502 6.18 12.97 1.75
CA GLY A 502 6.42 12.33 0.45
C GLY A 502 5.23 12.47 -0.50
N TRP A 503 4.00 12.41 0.01
CA TRP A 503 2.80 12.63 -0.79
C TRP A 503 2.66 14.09 -1.26
N ALA A 504 2.88 15.06 -0.38
CA ALA A 504 2.82 16.49 -0.73
C ALA A 504 3.89 16.87 -1.76
N GLU A 505 5.10 16.34 -1.62
CA GLU A 505 6.18 16.52 -2.59
C GLU A 505 5.86 15.87 -3.94
N ASN A 506 5.38 14.64 -3.94
CA ASN A 506 4.91 13.97 -5.17
C ASN A 506 3.78 14.77 -5.83
N TRP A 507 2.83 15.30 -5.06
CA TRP A 507 1.74 16.12 -5.57
C TRP A 507 2.24 17.41 -6.24
N PHE A 508 3.25 18.06 -5.66
CA PHE A 508 3.86 19.26 -6.21
C PHE A 508 4.58 19.02 -7.54
N VAL A 509 5.34 17.93 -7.62
CA VAL A 509 6.02 17.52 -8.86
C VAL A 509 5.01 17.09 -9.92
N LEU A 510 4.02 16.28 -9.54
CA LEU A 510 3.00 15.74 -10.45
C LEU A 510 2.20 16.85 -11.16
N HIS A 511 1.85 17.91 -10.44
CA HIS A 511 1.12 19.06 -11.00
C HIS A 511 2.04 20.13 -11.60
N ARG A 512 3.35 19.86 -11.71
CA ARG A 512 4.37 20.77 -12.23
C ARG A 512 4.31 22.15 -11.57
N LEU A 513 4.06 22.18 -10.25
CA LEU A 513 3.89 23.44 -9.53
C LEU A 513 5.16 24.28 -9.52
N ASP A 514 6.35 23.65 -9.57
CA ASP A 514 7.62 24.33 -9.87
C ASP A 514 7.52 25.23 -11.12
N SER A 515 7.08 24.64 -12.24
CA SER A 515 6.93 25.35 -13.51
C SER A 515 5.81 26.38 -13.45
N ALA A 516 4.68 26.03 -12.82
CA ALA A 516 3.56 26.95 -12.64
C ALA A 516 3.97 28.19 -11.82
N LEU A 517 4.65 28.02 -10.69
CA LEU A 517 5.14 29.13 -9.86
C LEU A 517 6.16 29.99 -10.61
N ARG A 518 7.00 29.38 -11.45
CA ARG A 518 8.04 30.07 -12.21
C ARG A 518 7.52 30.86 -13.41
N TYR A 519 6.57 30.31 -14.17
CA TYR A 519 6.19 30.82 -15.49
C TYR A 519 4.74 31.31 -15.59
N ASN A 520 3.91 31.17 -14.55
CA ASN A 520 2.54 31.64 -14.62
C ASN A 520 2.48 33.18 -14.82
N PRO A 521 1.72 33.68 -15.81
CA PRO A 521 1.65 35.11 -16.12
C PRO A 521 1.18 35.98 -14.95
N ARG A 522 0.25 35.48 -14.11
CA ARG A 522 -0.26 36.23 -12.94
C ARG A 522 0.80 36.33 -11.85
N ILE A 523 1.50 35.23 -11.57
CA ILE A 523 2.56 35.20 -10.53
C ILE A 523 3.74 36.06 -10.95
N THR A 524 4.18 35.93 -12.20
CA THR A 524 5.28 36.73 -12.74
C THR A 524 4.93 38.21 -12.86
N GLY A 525 3.67 38.54 -13.18
CA GLY A 525 3.17 39.92 -13.15
C GLY A 525 3.13 40.55 -11.75
N LEU A 526 2.80 39.78 -10.71
CA LEU A 526 2.72 40.26 -9.32
C LEU A 526 4.10 40.34 -8.63
N LEU A 527 4.94 39.32 -8.77
CA LEU A 527 6.22 39.21 -8.04
C LEU A 527 7.43 39.71 -8.84
N GLY A 528 7.35 39.67 -10.17
CA GLY A 528 8.49 39.78 -11.08
C GLY A 528 9.16 38.42 -11.35
N ARG A 529 9.85 38.29 -12.49
CA ARG A 529 10.45 37.02 -12.95
C ARG A 529 11.45 36.41 -11.97
N GLU A 530 12.36 37.23 -11.42
CA GLU A 530 13.39 36.74 -10.50
C GLU A 530 12.82 36.27 -9.16
N ARG A 531 11.80 36.97 -8.64
CA ARG A 531 11.14 36.55 -7.39
C ARG A 531 10.31 35.30 -7.59
N ALA A 532 9.63 35.16 -8.74
CA ALA A 532 8.92 33.94 -9.10
C ALA A 532 9.85 32.71 -9.17
N VAL A 533 11.04 32.86 -9.76
CA VAL A 533 12.08 31.80 -9.78
C VAL A 533 12.53 31.44 -8.37
N ARG A 534 12.83 32.43 -7.52
CA ARG A 534 13.21 32.18 -6.11
C ARG A 534 12.10 31.50 -5.32
N TRP A 535 10.85 31.89 -5.55
CA TRP A 535 9.69 31.32 -4.89
C TRP A 535 9.45 29.86 -5.30
N ALA A 536 9.57 29.56 -6.59
CA ALA A 536 9.51 28.20 -7.10
C ALA A 536 10.61 27.31 -6.49
N ARG A 537 11.86 27.81 -6.45
CA ARG A 537 13.00 27.10 -5.84
C ARG A 537 12.78 26.85 -4.34
N PHE A 538 12.36 27.88 -3.61
CA PHE A 538 12.08 27.77 -2.17
C PHE A 538 11.07 26.66 -1.87
N TRP A 539 9.93 26.63 -2.57
CA TRP A 539 8.94 25.58 -2.36
C TRP A 539 9.44 24.20 -2.78
N ARG A 540 10.18 24.11 -3.90
CA ARG A 540 10.74 22.83 -4.34
C ARG A 540 11.71 22.22 -3.32
N GLU A 541 12.49 23.05 -2.64
CA GLU A 541 13.46 22.62 -1.62
C GLU A 541 12.83 22.37 -0.25
N ASN A 542 11.76 23.10 0.12
CA ASN A 542 11.24 23.11 1.50
C ASN A 542 9.86 22.48 1.68
N LEU A 543 9.07 22.24 0.62
CA LEU A 543 7.67 21.79 0.75
C LEU A 543 7.53 20.50 1.56
N SER A 544 8.40 19.52 1.31
CA SER A 544 8.42 18.24 2.03
C SER A 544 8.63 18.47 3.53
N GLY A 545 9.57 19.35 3.89
CA GLY A 545 9.82 19.77 5.26
C GLY A 545 8.62 20.48 5.89
N PHE A 546 7.97 21.42 5.20
CA PHE A 546 6.74 22.05 5.68
C PHE A 546 5.63 21.01 5.92
N ALA A 547 5.36 20.14 4.96
CA ALA A 547 4.33 19.12 5.06
C ALA A 547 4.59 18.15 6.23
N ALA A 548 5.84 17.68 6.40
CA ALA A 548 6.23 16.84 7.54
C ALA A 548 6.02 17.55 8.88
N ASN A 549 6.53 18.79 9.01
CA ASN A 549 6.53 19.53 10.26
C ASN A 549 5.12 19.97 10.68
N VAL A 550 4.33 20.47 9.74
CA VAL A 550 2.95 20.93 9.98
C VAL A 550 2.06 19.74 10.30
N SER A 551 2.12 18.67 9.51
CA SER A 551 1.30 17.47 9.77
C SER A 551 1.66 16.82 11.11
N LEU A 552 2.95 16.69 11.44
CA LEU A 552 3.36 16.17 12.74
C LEU A 552 2.85 17.07 13.87
N GLY A 553 3.02 18.39 13.77
CA GLY A 553 2.57 19.33 14.79
C GLY A 553 1.09 19.14 15.11
N PHE A 554 0.23 19.16 14.09
CA PHE A 554 -1.20 18.91 14.26
C PHE A 554 -1.52 17.51 14.75
N MET A 555 -0.81 16.46 14.31
CA MET A 555 -1.03 15.11 14.84
C MET A 555 -0.71 15.00 16.33
N LEU A 556 0.39 15.60 16.82
CA LEU A 556 0.74 15.59 18.24
C LEU A 556 -0.27 16.37 19.11
N GLY A 557 -0.97 17.36 18.55
CA GLY A 557 -1.98 18.16 19.26
C GLY A 557 -3.40 17.61 19.18
N LEU A 558 -3.87 17.26 17.98
CA LEU A 558 -5.27 16.87 17.73
C LEU A 558 -5.54 15.39 18.00
N VAL A 559 -4.59 14.48 17.77
CA VAL A 559 -4.83 13.04 17.95
C VAL A 559 -5.21 12.70 19.41
N PRO A 560 -4.56 13.27 20.45
CA PRO A 560 -5.02 13.09 21.83
C PRO A 560 -6.44 13.63 22.08
N ALA A 561 -6.80 14.77 21.48
CA ALA A 561 -8.14 15.34 21.63
C ALA A 561 -9.21 14.43 20.98
N PHE A 562 -8.94 13.91 19.78
CA PHE A 562 -9.83 12.95 19.10
C PHE A 562 -9.91 11.61 19.84
N SER A 563 -8.78 11.08 20.33
CA SER A 563 -8.77 9.80 21.06
C SER A 563 -9.57 9.89 22.36
N ALA A 564 -9.49 11.02 23.06
CA ALA A 564 -10.29 11.29 24.25
C ALA A 564 -11.79 11.36 23.91
N PHE A 565 -12.16 11.99 22.79
CA PHE A 565 -13.55 12.07 22.33
C PHE A 565 -14.17 10.68 22.09
N PHE A 566 -13.41 9.74 21.54
CA PHE A 566 -13.87 8.35 21.33
C PHE A 566 -13.63 7.42 22.54
N GLY A 567 -13.19 7.94 23.69
CA GLY A 567 -12.95 7.15 24.90
C GLY A 567 -11.74 6.21 24.84
N LEU A 568 -10.83 6.39 23.87
CA LEU A 568 -9.64 5.55 23.69
C LEU A 568 -8.49 5.95 24.63
N GLY A 569 -8.47 7.20 25.12
CA GLY A 569 -7.47 7.68 26.08
C GLY A 569 -6.02 7.69 25.58
N LEU A 570 -5.78 7.71 24.26
CA LEU A 570 -4.43 7.72 23.69
C LEU A 570 -3.77 9.10 23.86
N ASP A 571 -2.57 9.12 24.43
CA ASP A 571 -1.74 10.32 24.56
C ASP A 571 -0.42 10.16 23.76
N VAL A 572 0.38 11.22 23.73
CA VAL A 572 1.62 11.33 22.96
C VAL A 572 2.77 11.68 23.88
N ARG A 573 3.88 10.93 23.78
CA ARG A 573 5.11 11.15 24.54
C ARG A 573 6.28 11.35 23.59
N HIS A 574 6.75 12.58 23.50
CA HIS A 574 7.90 12.97 22.70
C HIS A 574 9.07 13.35 23.60
N VAL A 575 10.23 12.73 23.43
CA VAL A 575 11.38 12.87 24.35
C VAL A 575 11.71 14.33 24.68
N THR A 576 11.90 15.19 23.68
CA THR A 576 12.27 16.60 23.89
C THR A 576 11.23 17.40 24.69
N LEU A 577 9.93 17.21 24.40
CA LEU A 577 8.85 17.88 25.11
C LEU A 577 8.72 17.34 26.54
N SER A 578 8.77 16.02 26.71
CA SER A 578 8.73 15.37 28.02
C SER A 578 9.90 15.82 28.91
N THR A 579 11.10 15.98 28.33
CA THR A 579 12.27 16.52 29.04
C THR A 579 12.04 17.96 29.49
N GLY A 580 11.52 18.83 28.61
CA GLY A 580 11.19 20.20 28.98
C GLY A 580 10.14 20.26 30.10
N GLN A 581 9.09 19.44 30.00
CA GLN A 581 8.04 19.35 31.03
C GLN A 581 8.62 18.93 32.39
N LEU A 582 9.56 17.98 32.40
CA LEU A 582 10.24 17.57 33.62
C LEU A 582 11.06 18.71 34.24
N GLY A 583 11.73 19.55 33.42
CA GLY A 583 12.42 20.75 33.88
C GLY A 583 11.49 21.79 34.51
N ALA A 584 10.32 22.02 33.88
CA ALA A 584 9.29 22.89 34.45
C ALA A 584 8.73 22.33 35.78
N ALA A 585 8.50 21.02 35.86
CA ALA A 585 8.04 20.37 37.08
C ALA A 585 9.06 20.47 38.23
N LEU A 586 10.35 20.28 37.95
CA LEU A 586 11.42 20.41 38.95
C LEU A 586 11.44 21.81 39.57
N THR A 587 11.33 22.85 38.73
CA THR A 587 11.40 24.23 39.21
C THR A 587 10.16 24.67 39.98
N SER A 588 8.97 24.14 39.64
CA SER A 588 7.73 24.40 40.39
C SER A 588 7.68 23.67 41.74
N LEU A 589 8.18 22.43 41.81
CA LEU A 589 8.23 21.64 43.05
C LEU A 589 9.45 21.99 43.94
N GLY A 590 10.42 22.70 43.39
CA GLY A 590 11.67 23.05 44.06
C GLY A 590 12.64 21.87 44.20
N THR A 591 13.77 22.10 44.88
CA THR A 591 14.83 21.10 45.09
C THR A 591 14.36 19.86 45.86
N ALA A 592 13.28 19.98 46.64
CA ALA A 592 12.64 18.85 47.32
C ALA A 592 12.19 17.74 46.35
N ALA A 593 11.90 18.07 45.09
CA ALA A 593 11.54 17.07 44.07
C ALA A 593 12.67 16.07 43.78
N LEU A 594 13.94 16.46 43.96
CA LEU A 594 15.10 15.58 43.76
C LEU A 594 15.15 14.42 44.76
N HIS A 595 14.49 14.56 45.90
CA HIS A 595 14.35 13.50 46.91
C HIS A 595 13.14 12.60 46.64
N GLN A 596 12.26 12.95 45.68
CA GLN A 596 11.08 12.15 45.37
C GLN A 596 11.43 11.03 44.38
N PRO A 597 11.09 9.76 44.67
CA PRO A 597 11.29 8.66 43.73
C PRO A 597 10.60 8.89 42.38
N ALA A 598 9.43 9.55 42.39
CA ALA A 598 8.66 9.87 41.19
C ALA A 598 9.46 10.70 40.16
N PHE A 599 10.31 11.62 40.62
CA PHE A 599 11.16 12.41 39.74
C PHE A 599 12.18 11.54 38.99
N TRP A 600 12.85 10.64 39.68
CA TRP A 600 13.84 9.74 39.09
C TRP A 600 13.22 8.69 38.18
N TRP A 601 12.02 8.20 38.51
CA TRP A 601 11.25 7.35 37.59
C TRP A 601 10.87 8.10 36.31
N ALA A 602 10.47 9.37 36.40
CA ALA A 602 10.20 10.21 35.24
C ALA A 602 11.46 10.45 34.40
N ALA A 603 12.58 10.79 35.05
CA ALA A 603 13.87 10.96 34.39
C ALA A 603 14.34 9.67 33.69
N ALA A 604 14.24 8.52 34.36
CA ALA A 604 14.59 7.21 33.80
C ALA A 604 13.70 6.79 32.63
N THR A 605 12.48 7.33 32.53
CA THR A 605 11.56 7.06 31.41
C THR A 605 11.98 7.80 30.12
N LEU A 606 12.67 8.94 30.21
CA LEU A 606 13.03 9.78 29.05
C LEU A 606 13.89 9.05 27.99
N PRO A 607 14.95 8.30 28.35
CA PRO A 607 15.72 7.53 27.36
C PRO A 607 14.87 6.50 26.61
N PHE A 608 13.94 5.82 27.29
CA PHE A 608 13.05 4.86 26.65
C PHE A 608 12.03 5.53 25.74
N ILE A 609 11.51 6.70 26.11
CA ILE A 609 10.66 7.51 25.23
C ILE A 609 11.42 7.86 23.95
N GLY A 610 12.65 8.36 24.07
CA GLY A 610 13.50 8.70 22.93
C GLY A 610 13.81 7.48 22.05
N ALA A 611 14.17 6.36 22.67
CA ALA A 611 14.43 5.11 21.96
C ALA A 611 13.20 4.62 21.19
N LEU A 612 12.01 4.63 21.79
CA LEU A 612 10.77 4.19 21.13
C LEU A 612 10.30 5.17 20.04
N ASN A 613 10.42 6.48 20.26
CA ASN A 613 10.12 7.48 19.22
C ASN A 613 10.95 7.20 17.94
N VAL A 614 12.24 6.91 18.11
CA VAL A 614 13.17 6.65 16.99
C VAL A 614 12.98 5.27 16.39
N THR A 615 13.02 4.21 17.21
CA THR A 615 13.04 2.82 16.72
C THR A 615 11.74 2.42 16.03
N VAL A 616 10.57 2.85 16.54
CA VAL A 616 9.29 2.55 15.90
C VAL A 616 9.16 3.28 14.56
N SER A 617 9.50 4.56 14.51
CA SER A 617 9.50 5.35 13.28
C SER A 617 10.45 4.75 12.22
N PHE A 618 11.67 4.42 12.64
CA PHE A 618 12.68 3.74 11.81
C PHE A 618 12.16 2.41 11.28
N TYR A 619 11.62 1.55 12.15
CA TYR A 619 11.15 0.21 11.79
C TYR A 619 10.05 0.26 10.73
N LEU A 620 9.08 1.16 10.89
CA LEU A 620 7.98 1.31 9.93
C LEU A 620 8.49 1.83 8.57
N ALA A 621 9.37 2.84 8.57
CA ALA A 621 9.98 3.37 7.36
C ALA A 621 10.87 2.32 6.66
N PHE A 622 11.67 1.57 7.42
CA PHE A 622 12.55 0.53 6.92
C PHE A 622 11.74 -0.63 6.31
N ARG A 623 10.66 -1.07 6.98
CA ARG A 623 9.75 -2.10 6.45
C ARG A 623 9.07 -1.66 5.16
N LEU A 624 8.66 -0.39 5.08
CA LEU A 624 8.07 0.18 3.87
C LEU A 624 9.08 0.17 2.71
N ALA A 625 10.31 0.60 2.96
CA ALA A 625 11.39 0.62 1.97
C ALA A 625 11.78 -0.79 1.49
N LEU A 626 11.93 -1.76 2.40
CA LEU A 626 12.20 -3.16 2.01
C LEU A 626 11.12 -3.74 1.11
N ARG A 627 9.86 -3.44 1.42
CA ARG A 627 8.73 -3.89 0.62
C ARG A 627 8.71 -3.22 -0.75
N ALA A 628 9.05 -1.94 -0.81
CA ALA A 628 9.13 -1.19 -2.05
C ALA A 628 10.25 -1.70 -2.98
N HIS A 629 11.39 -2.12 -2.42
CA HIS A 629 12.53 -2.64 -3.18
C HIS A 629 12.52 -4.16 -3.41
N ASN A 630 11.40 -4.85 -3.09
CA ASN A 630 11.24 -6.30 -3.26
C ASN A 630 12.41 -7.14 -2.71
N VAL A 631 13.00 -6.72 -1.59
CA VAL A 631 14.11 -7.45 -0.96
C VAL A 631 13.56 -8.71 -0.29
N THR A 632 13.58 -9.84 -1.02
CA THR A 632 12.96 -11.10 -0.62
C THR A 632 13.84 -11.98 0.27
N ARG A 633 15.17 -11.81 0.22
CA ARG A 633 16.12 -12.60 1.03
C ARG A 633 17.17 -11.71 1.66
N VAL A 634 16.94 -11.34 2.91
CA VAL A 634 17.96 -10.77 3.79
C VAL A 634 18.52 -11.90 4.63
N ASP A 635 19.84 -12.10 4.64
CA ASP A 635 20.49 -13.01 5.59
C ASP A 635 20.49 -12.39 7.00
N ARG A 636 19.32 -12.47 7.65
CA ARG A 636 19.06 -11.86 8.97
C ARG A 636 19.95 -12.45 10.05
N ALA A 637 20.30 -13.73 9.96
CA ALA A 637 21.15 -14.40 10.94
C ALA A 637 22.56 -13.83 10.91
N ARG A 638 23.14 -13.66 9.72
CA ARG A 638 24.47 -13.07 9.54
C ARG A 638 24.54 -11.61 9.97
N LEU A 639 23.56 -10.79 9.59
CA LEU A 639 23.47 -9.39 10.00
C LEU A 639 23.32 -9.23 11.53
N THR A 640 22.47 -10.03 12.15
CA THR A 640 22.28 -9.97 13.61
C THR A 640 23.52 -10.48 14.36
N ALA A 641 24.22 -11.49 13.85
CA ALA A 641 25.49 -11.94 14.41
C ALA A 641 26.57 -10.85 14.33
N ALA A 642 26.72 -10.19 13.18
CA ALA A 642 27.70 -9.12 12.98
C ALA A 642 27.40 -7.89 13.86
N LEU A 643 26.13 -7.48 13.97
CA LEU A 643 25.71 -6.39 14.86
C LEU A 643 25.97 -6.72 16.34
N ARG A 644 25.66 -7.96 16.78
CA ARG A 644 25.98 -8.40 18.15
C ARG A 644 27.49 -8.44 18.40
N GLY A 645 28.28 -8.89 17.42
CA GLY A 645 29.73 -8.86 17.47
C GLY A 645 30.25 -7.44 17.69
N ARG A 646 29.78 -6.48 16.89
CA ARG A 646 30.16 -5.06 17.04
C ARG A 646 29.74 -4.48 18.39
N LEU A 647 28.53 -4.78 18.86
CA LEU A 647 28.04 -4.33 20.17
C LEU A 647 28.89 -4.86 21.34
N ARG A 648 29.39 -6.10 21.23
CA ARG A 648 30.26 -6.71 22.26
C ARG A 648 31.69 -6.17 22.23
N HIS A 649 32.27 -6.04 21.05
CA HIS A 649 33.70 -5.70 20.92
C HIS A 649 33.97 -4.19 20.88
N ALA A 650 33.01 -3.37 20.47
CA ALA A 650 33.20 -1.93 20.34
C ALA A 650 31.92 -1.10 20.61
N PRO A 651 31.28 -1.25 21.79
CA PRO A 651 30.01 -0.58 22.11
C PRO A 651 30.11 0.95 22.05
N LEU A 652 31.27 1.52 22.42
CA LEU A 652 31.48 2.97 22.44
C LEU A 652 31.39 3.61 21.04
N GLN A 653 31.59 2.84 19.95
CA GLN A 653 31.49 3.35 18.58
C GLN A 653 30.07 3.80 18.22
N PHE A 654 29.05 3.25 18.89
CA PHE A 654 27.65 3.66 18.72
C PHE A 654 27.33 5.01 19.37
N PHE A 655 28.21 5.54 20.23
CA PHE A 655 27.97 6.77 20.98
C PHE A 655 28.95 7.89 20.61
N VAL A 656 30.22 7.57 20.34
CA VAL A 656 31.28 8.56 20.17
C VAL A 656 32.11 8.26 18.90
N PRO A 657 32.48 9.27 18.09
CA PRO A 657 33.37 9.06 16.96
C PRO A 657 34.77 8.62 17.39
N ARG A 658 35.38 7.71 16.61
CA ARG A 658 36.80 7.36 16.79
C ARG A 658 37.64 8.64 16.67
N ARG A 659 38.57 8.85 17.60
CA ARG A 659 39.66 9.81 17.37
C ARG A 659 40.43 9.28 16.17
N MET A 660 40.50 10.04 15.08
CA MET A 660 41.49 9.75 14.05
C MET A 660 42.84 9.77 14.77
N ALA A 661 43.53 8.63 14.79
CA ALA A 661 44.94 8.64 15.13
C ALA A 661 45.58 9.57 14.11
N THR A 662 46.08 10.70 14.56
CA THR A 662 47.00 11.53 13.79
C THR A 662 48.09 10.57 13.34
N GLN A 663 48.15 10.24 12.04
CA GLN A 663 49.36 9.67 11.47
C GLN A 663 50.42 10.76 11.68
N ALA A 664 51.29 10.53 12.66
CA ALA A 664 52.44 11.36 12.93
C ALA A 664 53.49 11.14 11.84
#